data_AF-A0A4U7L087-F1
#
_entry.id   AF-A0A4U7L087-F1
#
_cell.length_a   1.000
_cell.length_b   1.000
_cell.length_c   1.000
_cell.angle_alpha   90.00
_cell.angle_beta   90.00
_cell.angle_gamma   90.00
#
_symmetry.space_group_name_H-M   'P 1'
#
loop_
_entity.id
_entity.type
_entity.pdbx_description
1 polymer ?
#
loop_
_entity_poly.entity_id
_entity_poly.type
_entity_poly.pdbx_seq_one_letter_code
_entity_poly.pdbx_strand_id
1 'polypeptide(L)'
;MRPSPIFQPSLNSSCTVPQSKAYHDGITFAAHYPADGYAASLANGEARLELWTDLPVSQCSPASTSRATAWKAVPLLPLTASIDRNNGYVFAVTVKCFNQAAEAVFSFTYRIVHPDGKIDWISSPSNDGQIFMPSRQGPCYTLRQLVQPHSTTELNLGQGEASPAEVNDSFTLACLTTSRRHTSGSIGFSIMSSRVQSGLVIERTKSTWCTSRRFQSLTEVSPDFGSNLIVLELSQSCSNEVLVVLPVFDDGQPPARLVRGPCGDDVVNFEITGGGASHAKVSLALGTAAKLKEVITACRIHAARSLRTSIHEPLGLSWSARKTLDVDSPLSDVVVPSVPCAYDESDCVDVSFCSDSTAVDSADQSPSSANSLMIPSSGDETPPTLLERDDASTVSGDDTVQAEALPSPPQSKAGLGFCTWEAMQNQERRPYLSEVVAALEAAESRLGQGSIVALLINDGWQDVVCGADDRGRLNSFDMDPAILDIEDAASLDKANVANRPSVLARYTAYIQKRFPAIRSVGCWMTLAGYWDGIHPDGPIAAGLSAPLRHVRLEDPFRQASRNWFVQATELDMHLFWDRAFHSLRESGVDFVKIDAQAEWEWIQEDASSGQPFNAAALGKAAFEAMEGAAMRYFGTGGGVIHSMAFTSNLTNTLRTLSSQGMTVRCTDDFFPQIPEAHRHHLAHNVYNSLLLPHHRCDADMLSHCLGSSSVAGQDYTGFHASFRAFTDARLWVSDKANAPVHDSLRALVAPPTLSNAGASVCVQASGSLMTGSAFDDFVSDGVGPALKMTVQHESTASATVGLWNLRGSAETFDVLQPKQMLSRQDEVEQVASSLHTYYAVRSFRSGQIWLLASGADQEGRESGSLGATLPAGSWEVLTVSPLRKTMVQGVSVALLGATEYFMTPGAVQAVTIATAYPHKESRRRSDFSHFRRPSHQRHRSNCSSSNISISSRSRSPTTMAIQAKQTESALTTVAVESLMQRSDAGARAVLLSLALVNGFFAILQTMITGAMRVPGKGNGSVAKAKTPGADIADTMIGMLDKLQTLFVFGLLVLASWTCTLPRASAPSGPKPSWRRFLNAKQTLWGDASDAAYFDDATLRKVRLRPADAVSTLKRCLTARTMLPLRSCPISLADPQPSSPSTPQSPRPDVVVTALVDIAAKISFLVLCPTRDAIKTCKIDRTRYDTAATPWIRVEPVQLEAGSAQDVGKTAFCVEINLQAYKASQDESVVQTLSAPVSVSLRISGGAE
;
A
#
# COMPACT_ATOMS: atom_id res chain seq x y z
N MET A 1 7.85 44.41 -16.92
CA MET A 1 6.67 44.24 -16.04
C MET A 1 7.15 43.57 -14.76
N ARG A 2 6.49 43.77 -13.61
CA ARG A 2 6.78 42.98 -12.39
C ARG A 2 6.17 41.59 -12.53
N PRO A 3 6.74 40.53 -11.92
CA PRO A 3 6.07 39.24 -11.83
C PRO A 3 4.77 39.39 -11.03
N SER A 4 3.69 38.78 -11.51
CA SER A 4 2.42 38.77 -10.79
C SER A 4 2.42 37.68 -9.70
N PRO A 5 1.87 37.94 -8.51
CA PRO A 5 1.61 36.89 -7.53
C PRO A 5 0.61 35.87 -8.06
N ILE A 6 0.75 34.63 -7.59
CA ILE A 6 -0.02 33.46 -8.02
C ILE A 6 -0.82 32.96 -6.82
N PHE A 7 -2.11 32.71 -6.99
CA PHE A 7 -3.05 32.53 -5.86
C PHE A 7 -3.67 31.14 -5.82
N GLN A 8 -3.93 30.66 -4.60
CA GLN A 8 -4.66 29.42 -4.32
C GLN A 8 -5.69 29.69 -3.19
N PRO A 9 -7.01 29.62 -3.45
CA PRO A 9 -7.64 29.42 -4.75
C PRO A 9 -7.34 30.58 -5.71
N SER A 10 -7.28 30.30 -7.01
CA SER A 10 -6.91 31.29 -8.02
C SER A 10 -8.03 32.30 -8.25
N LEU A 11 -7.68 33.47 -8.78
CA LEU A 11 -8.66 34.34 -9.45
C LEU A 11 -9.32 33.58 -10.61
N ASN A 12 -10.52 33.99 -11.02
CA ASN A 12 -11.41 33.27 -11.96
C ASN A 12 -11.81 31.83 -11.55
N SER A 13 -11.42 31.32 -10.38
CA SER A 13 -11.86 29.98 -9.94
C SER A 13 -13.24 30.03 -9.28
N SER A 14 -14.00 28.94 -9.42
CA SER A 14 -15.19 28.67 -8.62
C SER A 14 -15.04 27.29 -7.99
N CYS A 15 -15.28 27.17 -6.68
CA CYS A 15 -15.23 25.88 -6.00
C CYS A 15 -16.33 25.71 -4.93
N THR A 16 -16.74 24.47 -4.74
CA THR A 16 -17.69 24.09 -3.68
C THR A 16 -16.93 23.76 -2.39
N VAL A 17 -17.28 24.39 -1.26
CA VAL A 17 -16.70 24.11 0.05
C VAL A 17 -17.79 23.80 1.08
N PRO A 18 -17.86 22.57 1.63
CA PRO A 18 -18.85 22.20 2.64
C PRO A 18 -18.76 23.10 3.87
N GLN A 19 -19.90 23.58 4.35
CA GLN A 19 -20.00 24.41 5.55
C GLN A 19 -19.37 23.75 6.80
N SER A 20 -19.39 22.42 6.89
CA SER A 20 -18.68 21.65 7.92
C SER A 20 -17.17 21.87 7.85
N LYS A 21 -16.56 21.69 6.67
CA LYS A 21 -15.12 21.92 6.41
C LYS A 21 -14.74 23.38 6.67
N ALA A 22 -15.50 24.33 6.13
CA ALA A 22 -15.26 25.77 6.32
C ALA A 22 -15.35 26.24 7.79
N TYR A 23 -16.10 25.52 8.64
CA TYR A 23 -16.19 25.79 10.08
C TYR A 23 -15.10 25.07 10.90
N HIS A 24 -14.93 23.76 10.69
CA HIS A 24 -14.04 22.94 11.52
C HIS A 24 -12.56 23.15 11.14
N ASP A 25 -12.23 23.04 9.86
CA ASP A 25 -10.87 23.13 9.35
C ASP A 25 -10.54 24.56 8.91
N GLY A 26 -11.46 25.18 8.17
CA GLY A 26 -11.30 26.49 7.53
C GLY A 26 -11.04 26.38 6.03
N ILE A 27 -10.83 27.54 5.40
CA ILE A 27 -10.46 27.69 4.00
C ILE A 27 -9.10 28.39 3.96
N THR A 28 -8.07 27.69 3.50
CA THR A 28 -6.74 28.29 3.31
C THR A 28 -6.68 29.05 1.99
N PHE A 29 -6.36 30.34 2.09
CA PHE A 29 -5.99 31.19 0.97
C PHE A 29 -4.49 31.42 1.02
N ALA A 30 -3.82 31.28 -0.12
CA ALA A 30 -2.38 31.42 -0.25
C ALA A 30 -2.00 32.19 -1.50
N ALA A 31 -0.82 32.80 -1.47
CA ALA A 31 -0.20 33.47 -2.59
C ALA A 31 1.30 33.14 -2.65
N HIS A 32 1.81 32.74 -3.81
CA HIS A 32 3.24 32.73 -4.10
C HIS A 32 3.62 34.02 -4.82
N TYR A 33 4.64 34.72 -4.32
CA TYR A 33 5.25 35.85 -4.99
C TYR A 33 6.71 35.48 -5.34
N PRO A 34 7.07 35.36 -6.63
CA PRO A 34 8.44 35.04 -7.03
C PRO A 34 9.47 36.00 -6.41
N ALA A 35 10.68 35.50 -6.15
CA ALA A 35 11.69 36.25 -5.40
C ALA A 35 12.15 37.53 -6.13
N ASP A 36 11.64 38.68 -5.69
CA ASP A 36 12.16 40.00 -6.06
C ASP A 36 12.21 40.95 -4.85
N GLY A 37 12.78 42.15 -5.05
CA GLY A 37 12.92 43.14 -3.98
C GLY A 37 11.58 43.70 -3.45
N TYR A 38 10.50 43.59 -4.22
CA TYR A 38 9.16 44.02 -3.81
C TYR A 38 8.43 42.92 -3.04
N ALA A 39 8.60 41.65 -3.41
CA ALA A 39 8.16 40.49 -2.64
C ALA A 39 8.83 40.44 -1.25
N ALA A 40 10.13 40.75 -1.18
CA ALA A 40 10.86 40.88 0.07
C ALA A 40 10.33 42.05 0.94
N SER A 41 10.03 43.19 0.32
CA SER A 41 9.38 44.36 0.94
C SER A 41 8.02 44.01 1.54
N LEU A 42 7.17 43.29 0.80
CA LEU A 42 5.90 42.72 1.28
C LEU A 42 6.09 41.75 2.46
N ALA A 43 7.05 40.83 2.37
CA ALA A 43 7.33 39.87 3.43
C ALA A 43 7.88 40.51 4.71
N ASN A 44 8.58 41.65 4.59
CA ASN A 44 9.03 42.48 5.71
C ASN A 44 7.92 43.37 6.30
N GLY A 45 6.72 43.39 5.70
CA GLY A 45 5.56 44.13 6.18
C GLY A 45 5.51 45.61 5.78
N GLU A 46 6.28 46.04 4.78
CA GLU A 46 6.21 47.41 4.26
C GLU A 46 4.84 47.69 3.63
N ALA A 47 4.30 46.73 2.89
CA ALA A 47 2.93 46.69 2.37
C ALA A 47 2.23 45.41 2.82
N ARG A 48 0.89 45.38 2.80
CA ARG A 48 0.09 44.21 3.20
C ARG A 48 -0.60 43.58 2.00
N LEU A 49 -0.37 42.29 1.78
CA LEU A 49 -1.22 41.48 0.90
C LEU A 49 -2.47 41.07 1.68
N GLU A 50 -3.64 41.41 1.17
CA GLU A 50 -4.93 41.16 1.83
C GLU A 50 -5.88 40.37 0.91
N LEU A 51 -6.48 39.32 1.47
CA LEU A 51 -7.70 38.72 0.95
C LEU A 51 -8.84 39.71 1.21
N TRP A 52 -9.58 40.04 0.17
CA TRP A 52 -10.81 40.82 0.25
C TRP A 52 -11.97 39.89 -0.10
N THR A 53 -12.89 39.63 0.83
CA THR A 53 -13.98 38.66 0.62
C THR A 53 -15.24 39.00 1.41
N ASP A 54 -16.41 38.66 0.88
CA ASP A 54 -17.69 38.73 1.59
C ASP A 54 -18.02 37.48 2.45
N LEU A 55 -17.10 36.50 2.50
CA LEU A 55 -17.24 35.27 3.30
C LEU A 55 -17.67 35.55 4.76
N PRO A 56 -18.43 34.63 5.38
CA PRO A 56 -18.92 34.75 6.76
C PRO A 56 -17.82 34.39 7.78
N VAL A 57 -16.65 35.02 7.65
CA VAL A 57 -15.46 34.89 8.51
C VAL A 57 -15.79 35.16 9.97
N SER A 58 -15.41 34.22 10.85
CA SER A 58 -15.62 34.28 12.30
C SER A 58 -14.47 34.95 13.08
N GLN A 59 -13.34 35.18 12.42
CA GLN A 59 -12.12 35.78 13.02
C GLN A 59 -12.16 37.33 13.04
N CYS A 60 -13.16 37.97 12.41
CA CYS A 60 -13.33 39.43 12.40
C CYS A 60 -14.20 39.91 13.57
N SER A 61 -13.92 41.11 14.08
CA SER A 61 -14.64 41.71 15.22
C SER A 61 -16.18 41.78 14.99
N PRO A 62 -17.01 41.41 15.98
CA PRO A 62 -18.47 41.36 15.85
C PRO A 62 -19.16 42.73 15.74
N ALA A 63 -18.42 43.84 15.64
CA ALA A 63 -18.97 45.20 15.52
C ALA A 63 -19.70 45.49 14.18
N SER A 64 -19.75 44.54 13.25
CA SER A 64 -20.59 44.60 12.05
C SER A 64 -21.54 43.39 12.02
N THR A 65 -22.66 43.50 12.74
CA THR A 65 -23.65 42.43 12.89
C THR A 65 -24.61 42.32 11.70
N SER A 66 -25.01 41.07 11.42
CA SER A 66 -26.28 40.67 10.79
C SER A 66 -26.58 41.04 9.32
N ARG A 67 -25.60 41.38 8.48
CA ARG A 67 -25.77 41.31 7.01
C ARG A 67 -24.66 40.49 6.35
N ALA A 68 -25.05 39.47 5.59
CA ALA A 68 -24.18 38.54 4.88
C ALA A 68 -23.57 39.13 3.58
N THR A 69 -23.28 40.44 3.57
CA THR A 69 -22.88 41.19 2.37
C THR A 69 -21.78 42.24 2.63
N ALA A 70 -21.22 42.28 3.84
CA ALA A 70 -20.11 43.17 4.16
C ALA A 70 -18.77 42.49 3.82
N TRP A 71 -18.10 42.98 2.77
CA TRP A 71 -16.74 42.57 2.42
C TRP A 71 -15.74 42.89 3.54
N LYS A 72 -14.79 41.99 3.75
CA LYS A 72 -13.80 42.00 4.83
C LYS A 72 -12.40 41.91 4.26
N ALA A 73 -11.46 42.61 4.90
CA ALA A 73 -10.04 42.43 4.68
C ALA A 73 -9.48 41.41 5.67
N VAL A 74 -8.77 40.41 5.16
CA VAL A 74 -8.02 39.44 5.95
C VAL A 74 -6.58 39.43 5.43
N PRO A 75 -5.57 39.83 6.23
CA PRO A 75 -4.19 39.84 5.77
C PRO A 75 -3.69 38.41 5.51
N LEU A 76 -3.05 38.18 4.36
CA LEU A 76 -2.21 36.99 4.16
C LEU A 76 -0.87 37.25 4.85
N LEU A 77 -0.45 36.33 5.72
CA LEU A 77 0.79 36.48 6.47
C LEU A 77 1.92 35.71 5.76
N PRO A 78 3.14 36.26 5.66
CA PRO A 78 4.26 35.55 5.06
C PRO A 78 4.58 34.29 5.87
N LEU A 79 4.59 33.14 5.19
CA LEU A 79 5.07 31.89 5.75
C LEU A 79 6.58 31.97 5.90
N THR A 80 7.03 31.83 7.13
CA THR A 80 8.46 31.83 7.44
C THR A 80 9.06 30.44 7.15
N ALA A 81 8.39 29.36 7.53
CA ALA A 81 8.82 28.01 7.14
C ALA A 81 8.53 27.78 5.65
N SER A 82 9.58 27.52 4.85
CA SER A 82 9.49 27.06 3.46
C SER A 82 10.58 26.03 3.16
N ILE A 83 10.29 25.08 2.28
CA ILE A 83 11.26 24.09 1.75
C ILE A 83 12.32 24.78 0.88
N ASP A 84 11.90 25.71 0.02
CA ASP A 84 12.78 26.57 -0.77
C ASP A 84 12.33 28.03 -0.61
N ARG A 85 13.25 28.90 -0.20
CA ARG A 85 13.03 30.35 -0.05
C ARG A 85 13.62 31.16 -1.21
N ASN A 86 14.42 30.53 -2.08
CA ASN A 86 15.10 31.24 -3.17
C ASN A 86 14.17 31.49 -4.35
N ASN A 87 13.12 30.66 -4.52
CA ASN A 87 12.15 30.80 -5.62
C ASN A 87 11.08 31.87 -5.32
N GLY A 88 10.79 32.15 -4.05
CA GLY A 88 9.84 33.21 -3.70
C GLY A 88 9.36 33.18 -2.24
N TYR A 89 8.37 34.04 -2.00
CA TYR A 89 7.71 34.22 -0.72
C TYR A 89 6.29 33.67 -0.81
N VAL A 90 5.96 32.70 0.05
CA VAL A 90 4.58 32.22 0.22
C VAL A 90 3.93 33.05 1.32
N PHE A 91 2.72 33.55 1.07
CA PHE A 91 1.85 34.19 2.04
C PHE A 91 0.59 33.34 2.21
N ALA A 92 0.07 33.15 3.42
CA ALA A 92 -1.11 32.33 3.64
C ALA A 92 -2.00 32.85 4.78
N VAL A 93 -3.30 32.48 4.73
CA VAL A 93 -4.25 32.63 5.83
C VAL A 93 -5.38 31.61 5.76
N THR A 94 -5.64 30.92 6.87
CA THR A 94 -6.72 29.94 7.01
C THR A 94 -7.93 30.56 7.70
N VAL A 95 -8.95 30.81 6.90
CA VAL A 95 -10.15 31.56 7.25
C VAL A 95 -11.24 30.61 7.74
N LYS A 96 -11.71 30.78 8.97
CA LYS A 96 -12.83 29.99 9.51
C LYS A 96 -14.14 30.74 9.38
N CYS A 97 -15.17 30.05 8.89
CA CYS A 97 -16.50 30.61 8.69
C CYS A 97 -17.43 30.27 9.86
N PHE A 98 -18.49 31.06 10.07
CA PHE A 98 -19.50 30.76 11.09
C PHE A 98 -20.27 29.45 10.80
N ASN A 99 -20.53 28.65 11.84
CA ASN A 99 -21.27 27.38 11.75
C ASN A 99 -22.72 27.52 11.23
N GLN A 100 -23.27 28.74 11.25
CA GLN A 100 -24.63 29.09 10.80
C GLN A 100 -24.61 30.04 9.59
N ALA A 101 -23.56 29.99 8.75
CA ALA A 101 -23.58 30.67 7.46
C ALA A 101 -24.82 30.26 6.62
N ALA A 102 -25.39 31.21 5.89
CA ALA A 102 -26.43 30.91 4.91
C ALA A 102 -25.80 30.23 3.69
N GLU A 103 -26.59 29.43 2.97
CA GLU A 103 -26.22 28.94 1.65
C GLU A 103 -26.13 30.10 0.67
N ALA A 104 -24.95 30.27 0.06
CA ALA A 104 -24.67 31.35 -0.88
C ALA A 104 -23.41 31.06 -1.72
N VAL A 105 -23.27 31.80 -2.82
CA VAL A 105 -22.00 32.04 -3.48
C VAL A 105 -21.35 33.26 -2.80
N PHE A 106 -20.13 33.08 -2.30
CA PHE A 106 -19.30 34.15 -1.73
C PHE A 106 -18.19 34.51 -2.72
N SER A 107 -17.89 35.80 -2.84
CA SER A 107 -16.86 36.34 -3.73
C SER A 107 -15.56 36.63 -2.96
N PHE A 108 -14.42 36.48 -3.63
CA PHE A 108 -13.14 36.89 -3.10
C PHE A 108 -12.18 37.42 -4.18
N THR A 109 -11.30 38.33 -3.76
CA THR A 109 -10.18 38.85 -4.54
C THR A 109 -8.99 39.14 -3.62
N TYR A 110 -7.87 39.53 -4.21
CA TYR A 110 -6.64 39.89 -3.52
C TYR A 110 -6.27 41.34 -3.85
N ARG A 111 -5.71 42.04 -2.87
CA ARG A 111 -5.22 43.43 -3.02
C ARG A 111 -3.95 43.64 -2.24
N ILE A 112 -3.13 44.60 -2.66
CA ILE A 112 -1.99 45.08 -1.89
C ILE A 112 -2.31 46.45 -1.33
N VAL A 113 -2.15 46.62 -0.02
CA VAL A 113 -2.31 47.90 0.68
C VAL A 113 -0.95 48.44 1.08
N HIS A 114 -0.59 49.59 0.49
CA HIS A 114 0.67 50.30 0.70
C HIS A 114 0.68 51.07 2.03
N PRO A 115 1.86 51.43 2.57
CA PRO A 115 1.96 52.15 3.84
C PRO A 115 1.37 53.57 3.79
N ASP A 116 1.24 54.16 2.61
CA ASP A 116 0.56 55.44 2.38
C ASP A 116 -0.97 55.32 2.23
N GLY A 117 -1.52 54.10 2.37
CA GLY A 117 -2.94 53.81 2.25
C GLY A 117 -3.45 53.61 0.82
N LYS A 118 -2.59 53.67 -0.21
CA LYS A 118 -3.00 53.28 -1.57
C LYS A 118 -3.29 51.77 -1.65
N ILE A 119 -4.22 51.41 -2.52
CA ILE A 119 -4.65 50.02 -2.74
C ILE A 119 -4.42 49.67 -4.21
N ASP A 120 -3.56 48.69 -4.46
CA ASP A 120 -3.44 48.03 -5.76
C ASP A 120 -4.38 46.82 -5.77
N TRP A 121 -5.42 46.87 -6.59
CA TRP A 121 -6.33 45.75 -6.83
C TRP A 121 -5.70 44.79 -7.85
N ILE A 122 -5.68 43.49 -7.52
CA ILE A 122 -5.02 42.48 -8.36
C ILE A 122 -6.00 41.86 -9.38
N SER A 123 -7.32 41.94 -9.12
CA SER A 123 -8.39 41.61 -10.07
C SER A 123 -9.25 42.84 -10.41
N SER A 124 -10.08 42.68 -11.44
CA SER A 124 -11.36 43.37 -11.59
C SER A 124 -12.51 42.50 -11.07
N PRO A 125 -13.69 43.05 -10.73
CA PRO A 125 -14.85 42.26 -10.26
C PRO A 125 -15.34 41.18 -11.24
N SER A 126 -15.02 41.30 -12.53
CA SER A 126 -15.26 40.26 -13.54
C SER A 126 -14.41 39.00 -13.34
N ASN A 127 -13.36 39.10 -12.53
CA ASN A 127 -12.31 38.10 -12.36
C ASN A 127 -12.18 37.62 -10.90
N ASP A 128 -13.11 38.02 -10.04
CA ASP A 128 -13.15 37.60 -8.64
C ASP A 128 -13.41 36.09 -8.57
N GLY A 129 -12.72 35.42 -7.65
CA GLY A 129 -12.96 34.01 -7.37
C GLY A 129 -14.25 33.82 -6.57
N GLN A 130 -14.85 32.64 -6.71
CA GLN A 130 -16.13 32.29 -6.10
C GLN A 130 -16.01 31.03 -5.24
N ILE A 131 -16.65 31.06 -4.08
CA ILE A 131 -16.79 29.90 -3.19
C ILE A 131 -18.28 29.69 -2.95
N PHE A 132 -18.81 28.58 -3.47
CA PHE A 132 -20.16 28.14 -3.12
C PHE A 132 -20.12 27.36 -1.81
N MET A 133 -20.91 27.80 -0.83
CA MET A 133 -21.04 27.14 0.47
C MET A 133 -22.45 26.55 0.62
N PRO A 134 -22.65 25.26 0.31
CA PRO A 134 -23.94 24.60 0.46
C PRO A 134 -24.38 24.53 1.93
N SER A 135 -25.69 24.55 2.17
CA SER A 135 -26.27 24.29 3.47
C SER A 135 -25.86 22.92 4.02
N ARG A 136 -25.59 22.83 5.34
CA ARG A 136 -25.46 21.56 6.08
C ARG A 136 -26.67 20.61 5.93
N GLN A 137 -27.83 21.13 5.51
CA GLN A 137 -29.06 20.36 5.26
C GLN A 137 -29.48 20.39 3.78
N GLY A 138 -28.58 20.79 2.87
CA GLY A 138 -28.84 20.75 1.43
C GLY A 138 -29.09 19.31 0.95
N PRO A 139 -29.97 19.12 -0.07
CA PRO A 139 -30.29 17.79 -0.57
C PRO A 139 -29.05 17.14 -1.21
N CYS A 140 -28.63 15.98 -0.68
CA CYS A 140 -27.70 15.11 -1.38
C CYS A 140 -28.28 14.73 -2.75
N TYR A 141 -27.43 14.57 -3.76
CA TYR A 141 -27.92 14.15 -5.06
C TYR A 141 -28.43 12.70 -5.02
N THR A 142 -29.37 12.39 -5.91
CA THR A 142 -29.78 11.01 -6.18
C THR A 142 -29.37 10.62 -7.58
N LEU A 143 -29.06 9.33 -7.80
CA LEU A 143 -28.68 8.84 -9.14
C LEU A 143 -29.74 9.15 -10.21
N ARG A 144 -31.03 9.17 -9.85
CA ARG A 144 -32.14 9.54 -10.77
C ARG A 144 -32.18 11.03 -11.15
N GLN A 145 -31.54 11.91 -10.38
CA GLN A 145 -31.41 13.34 -10.70
C GLN A 145 -30.14 13.64 -11.52
N LEU A 146 -29.10 12.82 -11.37
CA LEU A 146 -27.83 12.98 -12.07
C LEU A 146 -27.82 12.29 -13.44
N VAL A 147 -28.39 11.09 -13.51
CA VAL A 147 -28.37 10.20 -14.69
C VAL A 147 -29.79 9.93 -15.17
N GLN A 148 -30.08 10.36 -16.39
CA GLN A 148 -31.34 10.10 -17.07
C GLN A 148 -31.13 9.02 -18.14
N PRO A 149 -31.67 7.80 -17.98
CA PRO A 149 -31.57 6.77 -19.02
C PRO A 149 -32.42 7.16 -20.24
N HIS A 150 -31.97 6.80 -21.44
CA HIS A 150 -32.75 6.93 -22.67
C HIS A 150 -33.85 5.86 -22.75
N SER A 151 -34.75 5.97 -23.72
CA SER A 151 -35.92 5.07 -23.87
C SER A 151 -35.58 3.58 -24.01
N THR A 152 -34.38 3.25 -24.50
CA THR A 152 -33.86 1.88 -24.62
C THR A 152 -33.22 1.34 -23.34
N THR A 153 -33.10 2.15 -22.28
CA THR A 153 -32.24 1.88 -21.12
C THR A 153 -33.05 1.91 -19.81
N GLU A 154 -32.75 0.97 -18.91
CA GLU A 154 -33.36 0.86 -17.58
C GLU A 154 -32.33 1.15 -16.49
N LEU A 155 -32.66 2.06 -15.55
CA LEU A 155 -31.85 2.36 -14.36
C LEU A 155 -32.34 1.55 -13.16
N ASN A 156 -31.60 0.48 -12.87
CA ASN A 156 -31.84 -0.44 -11.77
C ASN A 156 -31.02 -0.03 -10.54
N LEU A 157 -31.69 0.40 -9.47
CA LEU A 157 -31.05 0.67 -8.18
C LEU A 157 -30.76 -0.67 -7.47
N GLY A 158 -29.62 -0.77 -6.77
CA GLY A 158 -29.31 -1.95 -5.98
C GLY A 158 -30.35 -2.17 -4.87
N GLN A 159 -30.96 -3.35 -4.80
CA GLN A 159 -31.82 -3.72 -3.68
C GLN A 159 -30.94 -3.94 -2.44
N GLY A 160 -31.22 -3.22 -1.35
CA GLY A 160 -30.47 -3.35 -0.11
C GLY A 160 -30.94 -4.55 0.73
N GLU A 161 -29.99 -5.36 1.19
CA GLU A 161 -30.16 -6.12 2.43
C GLU A 161 -29.85 -5.21 3.63
N ALA A 162 -30.74 -4.24 3.87
CA ALA A 162 -30.88 -3.58 5.15
C ALA A 162 -32.27 -2.96 5.26
N SER A 163 -32.94 -3.19 6.39
CA SER A 163 -34.00 -2.30 6.85
C SER A 163 -33.41 -0.91 7.12
N PRO A 164 -34.20 0.18 7.06
CA PRO A 164 -33.73 1.56 7.26
C PRO A 164 -33.43 1.88 8.75
N ALA A 165 -32.77 0.97 9.47
CA ALA A 165 -32.51 1.05 10.91
C ALA A 165 -31.11 0.63 11.34
N GLU A 166 -30.41 -0.29 10.65
CA GLU A 166 -29.14 -0.87 11.16
C GLU A 166 -28.03 -1.16 10.10
N VAL A 167 -27.83 -0.29 9.10
CA VAL A 167 -26.56 -0.24 8.33
C VAL A 167 -26.14 1.22 8.09
N ASN A 168 -24.84 1.52 8.24
CA ASN A 168 -24.27 2.83 7.91
C ASN A 168 -24.18 3.01 6.37
N ASP A 169 -25.22 3.60 5.78
CA ASP A 169 -25.22 4.00 4.36
C ASP A 169 -24.06 4.95 4.05
N SER A 170 -23.14 4.49 3.20
CA SER A 170 -21.96 5.26 2.77
C SER A 170 -21.91 5.52 1.26
N PHE A 171 -22.57 4.68 0.46
CA PHE A 171 -22.56 4.75 -1.01
C PHE A 171 -23.92 4.33 -1.59
N THR A 172 -24.39 5.00 -2.64
CA THR A 172 -25.57 4.57 -3.42
C THR A 172 -25.11 3.90 -4.72
N LEU A 173 -25.64 2.71 -5.03
CA LEU A 173 -25.24 1.89 -6.19
C LEU A 173 -26.40 1.69 -7.17
N ALA A 174 -26.11 1.71 -8.47
CA ALA A 174 -27.06 1.37 -9.52
C ALA A 174 -26.39 0.75 -10.75
N CYS A 175 -27.20 0.18 -11.63
CA CYS A 175 -26.78 -0.36 -12.93
C CYS A 175 -27.71 0.16 -14.02
N LEU A 176 -27.14 0.65 -15.13
CA LEU A 176 -27.85 0.82 -16.39
C LEU A 176 -27.76 -0.48 -17.19
N THR A 177 -28.90 -0.92 -17.71
CA THR A 177 -29.03 -2.09 -18.58
C THR A 177 -29.93 -1.78 -19.77
N THR A 178 -29.80 -2.52 -20.86
CA THR A 178 -30.78 -2.49 -21.97
C THR A 178 -32.17 -2.87 -21.46
N SER A 179 -33.21 -2.21 -21.98
CA SER A 179 -34.59 -2.47 -21.59
C SER A 179 -35.07 -3.81 -22.11
N ARG A 180 -35.83 -4.55 -21.30
CA ARG A 180 -36.43 -5.83 -21.71
C ARG A 180 -37.38 -5.72 -22.92
N ARG A 181 -37.82 -4.51 -23.27
CA ARG A 181 -38.66 -4.22 -24.45
C ARG A 181 -37.86 -3.98 -25.73
N HIS A 182 -36.55 -3.79 -25.62
CA HIS A 182 -35.65 -3.40 -26.72
C HIS A 182 -34.36 -4.25 -26.68
N THR A 183 -34.49 -5.56 -26.93
CA THR A 183 -33.39 -6.55 -26.87
C THR A 183 -32.24 -6.30 -27.84
N SER A 184 -32.43 -5.43 -28.83
CA SER A 184 -31.40 -5.03 -29.82
C SER A 184 -30.87 -3.60 -29.59
N GLY A 185 -31.21 -2.94 -28.48
CA GLY A 185 -30.80 -1.56 -28.20
C GLY A 185 -29.39 -1.45 -27.61
N SER A 186 -28.73 -0.32 -27.86
CA SER A 186 -27.57 0.15 -27.09
C SER A 186 -28.02 0.75 -25.75
N ILE A 187 -27.10 0.78 -24.78
CA ILE A 187 -27.27 1.60 -23.56
C ILE A 187 -26.97 3.05 -23.92
N GLY A 188 -27.98 3.91 -23.75
CA GLY A 188 -27.90 5.35 -23.91
C GLY A 188 -28.36 6.06 -22.64
N PHE A 189 -27.63 7.07 -22.21
CA PHE A 189 -28.02 7.89 -21.05
C PHE A 189 -27.49 9.32 -21.15
N SER A 190 -28.04 10.17 -20.32
CA SER A 190 -27.79 11.60 -20.24
C SER A 190 -27.32 11.98 -18.84
N ILE A 191 -26.30 12.84 -18.74
CA ILE A 191 -25.86 13.45 -17.49
C ILE A 191 -26.07 14.97 -17.56
N MET A 192 -26.61 15.54 -16.49
CA MET A 192 -26.80 16.99 -16.32
C MET A 192 -25.46 17.70 -16.17
N SER A 193 -25.06 18.53 -17.15
CA SER A 193 -23.76 19.22 -17.11
C SER A 193 -23.69 20.28 -16.03
N SER A 194 -24.79 21.00 -15.74
CA SER A 194 -24.85 21.98 -14.63
C SER A 194 -24.51 21.41 -13.25
N ARG A 195 -24.60 20.10 -13.06
CA ARG A 195 -24.32 19.40 -11.79
C ARG A 195 -22.90 18.85 -11.67
N VAL A 196 -22.05 19.08 -12.67
CA VAL A 196 -20.67 18.58 -12.72
C VAL A 196 -19.70 19.76 -12.68
N GLN A 197 -18.80 19.76 -11.70
CA GLN A 197 -17.79 20.81 -11.52
C GLN A 197 -16.51 20.51 -12.31
N SER A 198 -16.06 19.25 -12.29
CA SER A 198 -14.91 18.75 -13.04
C SER A 198 -14.93 17.21 -13.05
N GLY A 199 -13.93 16.55 -13.62
CA GLY A 199 -13.82 15.09 -13.48
C GLY A 199 -12.49 14.49 -13.91
N LEU A 200 -12.38 13.18 -13.72
CA LEU A 200 -11.30 12.33 -14.23
C LEU A 200 -11.89 11.35 -15.24
N VAL A 201 -11.15 11.09 -16.31
CA VAL A 201 -11.49 10.09 -17.32
C VAL A 201 -10.26 9.21 -17.64
N ILE A 202 -10.50 7.93 -17.90
CA ILE A 202 -9.52 6.98 -18.44
C ILE A 202 -10.02 6.55 -19.82
N GLU A 203 -9.31 6.91 -20.89
CA GLU A 203 -9.74 6.76 -22.29
C GLU A 203 -8.72 5.95 -23.11
N ARG A 204 -9.20 5.07 -24.01
CA ARG A 204 -8.34 4.29 -24.90
C ARG A 204 -7.77 5.15 -26.03
N THR A 205 -6.58 5.68 -25.79
CA THR A 205 -5.80 6.53 -26.72
C THR A 205 -4.77 5.75 -27.55
N LYS A 206 -4.48 4.49 -27.19
CA LYS A 206 -3.53 3.60 -27.87
C LYS A 206 -4.12 2.18 -28.04
N SER A 207 -3.50 1.36 -28.90
CA SER A 207 -3.99 0.00 -29.16
C SER A 207 -3.96 -0.91 -27.95
N THR A 208 -3.02 -0.73 -27.02
CA THR A 208 -2.81 -1.62 -25.86
C THR A 208 -2.96 -0.95 -24.50
N TRP A 209 -3.40 0.32 -24.47
CA TRP A 209 -3.27 1.18 -23.29
C TRP A 209 -4.33 2.31 -23.25
N CYS A 210 -4.71 2.74 -22.05
CA CYS A 210 -5.62 3.87 -21.82
C CYS A 210 -4.97 5.01 -21.01
N THR A 211 -5.02 6.23 -21.56
CA THR A 211 -4.56 7.46 -20.91
C THR A 211 -5.57 7.95 -19.88
N SER A 212 -5.08 8.32 -18.69
CA SER A 212 -5.88 9.04 -17.68
C SER A 212 -5.67 10.56 -17.79
N ARG A 213 -6.72 11.35 -17.63
CA ARG A 213 -6.62 12.81 -17.51
C ARG A 213 -7.73 13.41 -16.65
N ARG A 214 -7.51 14.64 -16.17
CA ARG A 214 -8.56 15.53 -15.67
C ARG A 214 -9.25 16.24 -16.84
N PHE A 215 -10.51 16.61 -16.67
CA PHE A 215 -11.25 17.56 -17.50
C PHE A 215 -12.02 18.58 -16.65
N GLN A 216 -12.34 19.75 -17.21
CA GLN A 216 -13.11 20.79 -16.50
C GLN A 216 -14.60 20.72 -16.85
N SER A 217 -14.93 20.57 -18.13
CA SER A 217 -16.29 20.36 -18.64
C SER A 217 -16.52 18.91 -19.05
N LEU A 218 -17.71 18.38 -18.77
CA LEU A 218 -18.15 17.06 -19.23
C LEU A 218 -18.17 16.93 -20.77
N THR A 219 -18.21 18.06 -21.49
CA THR A 219 -18.10 18.11 -22.97
C THR A 219 -16.69 17.78 -23.48
N GLU A 220 -15.65 17.85 -22.64
CA GLU A 220 -14.27 17.49 -22.98
C GLU A 220 -14.03 15.98 -23.01
N VAL A 221 -14.95 15.15 -22.48
CA VAL A 221 -14.86 13.69 -22.64
C VAL A 221 -14.94 13.35 -24.13
N SER A 222 -14.10 12.43 -24.60
CA SER A 222 -13.97 12.15 -26.03
C SER A 222 -15.25 11.51 -26.59
N PRO A 223 -15.71 11.93 -27.79
CA PRO A 223 -16.70 11.17 -28.55
C PRO A 223 -16.08 9.99 -29.31
N ASP A 224 -14.75 9.99 -29.48
CA ASP A 224 -14.02 9.05 -30.33
C ASP A 224 -13.39 7.91 -29.50
N PHE A 225 -12.74 8.27 -28.39
CA PHE A 225 -12.04 7.32 -27.52
C PHE A 225 -12.98 6.67 -26.48
N GLY A 226 -12.87 5.35 -26.35
CA GLY A 226 -13.63 4.59 -25.37
C GLY A 226 -13.20 4.90 -23.94
N SER A 227 -14.14 5.30 -23.09
CA SER A 227 -13.94 5.53 -21.65
C SER A 227 -13.99 4.21 -20.87
N ASN A 228 -12.92 3.87 -20.14
CA ASN A 228 -12.89 2.74 -19.18
C ASN A 228 -13.45 3.14 -17.80
N LEU A 229 -13.32 4.41 -17.43
CA LEU A 229 -13.76 4.95 -16.15
C LEU A 229 -14.03 6.45 -16.30
N ILE A 230 -15.14 6.92 -15.74
CA ILE A 230 -15.38 8.36 -15.54
C ILE A 230 -15.67 8.60 -14.06
N VAL A 231 -15.03 9.59 -13.47
CA VAL A 231 -15.30 10.03 -12.09
C VAL A 231 -15.64 11.52 -12.14
N LEU A 232 -16.87 11.87 -11.77
CA LEU A 232 -17.37 13.24 -11.80
C LEU A 232 -17.31 13.85 -10.40
N GLU A 233 -16.69 15.01 -10.28
CA GLU A 233 -16.82 15.88 -9.12
C GLU A 233 -18.12 16.68 -9.25
N LEU A 234 -19.05 16.53 -8.31
CA LEU A 234 -20.36 17.16 -8.41
C LEU A 234 -20.33 18.59 -7.87
N SER A 235 -20.86 19.54 -8.65
CA SER A 235 -21.01 20.93 -8.22
C SER A 235 -22.07 21.04 -7.13
N GLN A 236 -21.99 22.05 -6.25
CA GLN A 236 -23.03 22.39 -5.28
C GLN A 236 -23.41 21.31 -4.23
N SER A 237 -22.68 20.19 -4.16
CA SER A 237 -22.93 19.11 -3.19
C SER A 237 -22.54 19.49 -1.76
N CYS A 238 -23.41 19.20 -0.79
CA CYS A 238 -23.19 19.47 0.62
C CYS A 238 -22.07 18.62 1.28
N SER A 239 -21.58 17.58 0.61
CA SER A 239 -20.58 16.63 1.15
C SER A 239 -19.41 16.30 0.20
N ASN A 240 -19.21 17.12 -0.84
CA ASN A 240 -18.27 16.85 -1.95
C ASN A 240 -18.53 15.48 -2.59
N GLU A 241 -19.76 15.28 -3.06
CA GLU A 241 -20.16 14.05 -3.73
C GLU A 241 -19.42 13.83 -5.06
N VAL A 242 -19.22 12.56 -5.38
CA VAL A 242 -18.63 12.07 -6.63
C VAL A 242 -19.50 10.99 -7.25
N LEU A 243 -19.68 11.06 -8.57
CA LEU A 243 -20.33 10.01 -9.35
C LEU A 243 -19.29 9.23 -10.15
N VAL A 244 -19.18 7.94 -9.86
CA VAL A 244 -18.36 6.99 -10.63
C VAL A 244 -19.24 6.30 -11.67
N VAL A 245 -18.78 6.33 -12.93
CA VAL A 245 -19.37 5.65 -14.09
C VAL A 245 -18.39 4.61 -14.60
N LEU A 246 -18.77 3.34 -14.55
CA LEU A 246 -17.94 2.20 -14.93
C LEU A 246 -18.70 1.33 -15.96
N PRO A 247 -18.39 1.44 -17.27
CA PRO A 247 -18.94 0.53 -18.27
C PRO A 247 -18.27 -0.84 -18.11
N VAL A 248 -19.06 -1.92 -18.18
CA VAL A 248 -18.59 -3.29 -18.00
C VAL A 248 -19.15 -4.22 -19.06
N PHE A 249 -18.35 -5.23 -19.39
CA PHE A 249 -18.51 -6.03 -20.60
C PHE A 249 -18.46 -7.53 -20.29
N ASP A 250 -19.13 -8.32 -21.11
CA ASP A 250 -18.95 -9.77 -21.16
C ASP A 250 -17.71 -10.06 -22.02
N ASP A 251 -16.79 -10.88 -21.52
CA ASP A 251 -15.54 -11.21 -22.20
C ASP A 251 -15.70 -12.22 -23.35
N GLY A 252 -16.85 -12.87 -23.47
CA GLY A 252 -17.19 -13.71 -24.64
C GLY A 252 -17.81 -12.95 -25.82
N GLN A 253 -17.98 -11.62 -25.71
CA GLN A 253 -18.68 -10.79 -26.70
C GLN A 253 -17.72 -9.85 -27.45
N PRO A 254 -18.02 -9.48 -28.71
CA PRO A 254 -17.18 -8.56 -29.47
C PRO A 254 -16.95 -7.22 -28.76
N PRO A 255 -15.79 -6.55 -28.96
CA PRO A 255 -15.46 -5.30 -28.28
C PRO A 255 -16.56 -4.24 -28.33
N ALA A 256 -16.83 -3.62 -27.18
CA ALA A 256 -17.71 -2.47 -27.03
C ALA A 256 -17.05 -1.40 -26.15
N ARG A 257 -17.50 -0.14 -26.29
CA ARG A 257 -16.93 1.03 -25.61
C ARG A 257 -17.99 2.07 -25.25
N LEU A 258 -17.80 2.73 -24.11
CA LEU A 258 -18.56 3.92 -23.72
C LEU A 258 -17.94 5.16 -24.37
N VAL A 259 -18.73 5.94 -25.08
CA VAL A 259 -18.30 7.21 -25.71
C VAL A 259 -19.25 8.35 -25.38
N ARG A 260 -18.77 9.59 -25.48
CA ARG A 260 -19.63 10.77 -25.37
C ARG A 260 -20.46 10.94 -26.65
N GLY A 261 -21.79 10.97 -26.52
CA GLY A 261 -22.71 11.30 -27.59
C GLY A 261 -22.87 12.82 -27.80
N PRO A 262 -23.86 13.26 -28.60
CA PRO A 262 -24.15 14.68 -28.84
C PRO A 262 -24.42 15.45 -27.54
N CYS A 263 -23.95 16.70 -27.44
CA CYS A 263 -24.25 17.58 -26.31
C CYS A 263 -25.44 18.49 -26.64
N GLY A 264 -26.32 18.69 -25.65
CA GLY A 264 -27.27 19.82 -25.60
C GLY A 264 -26.83 20.83 -24.54
N ASP A 265 -27.58 21.93 -24.40
CA ASP A 265 -27.17 23.11 -23.62
C ASP A 265 -26.95 22.85 -22.10
N ASP A 266 -27.63 21.87 -21.52
CA ASP A 266 -27.50 21.48 -20.09
C ASP A 266 -27.31 19.95 -19.89
N VAL A 267 -27.11 19.21 -20.98
CA VAL A 267 -27.09 17.74 -20.95
C VAL A 267 -26.04 17.18 -21.90
N VAL A 268 -25.18 16.31 -21.37
CA VAL A 268 -24.24 15.52 -22.17
C VAL A 268 -24.74 14.09 -22.26
N ASN A 269 -24.88 13.59 -23.49
CA ASN A 269 -25.26 12.20 -23.76
C ASN A 269 -24.04 11.28 -23.75
N PHE A 270 -24.28 10.01 -23.43
CA PHE A 270 -23.32 8.92 -23.45
C PHE A 270 -23.99 7.68 -24.04
N GLU A 271 -23.23 6.91 -24.82
CA GLU A 271 -23.72 5.69 -25.46
C GLU A 271 -22.65 4.59 -25.44
N ILE A 272 -23.09 3.34 -25.29
CA ILE A 272 -22.25 2.17 -25.57
C ILE A 272 -22.32 1.84 -27.07
N THR A 273 -21.17 1.83 -27.74
CA THR A 273 -21.01 1.50 -29.16
C THR A 273 -20.09 0.28 -29.35
N GLY A 274 -20.16 -0.38 -30.51
CA GLY A 274 -19.39 -1.58 -30.83
C GLY A 274 -20.24 -2.86 -30.85
N GLY A 275 -19.65 -3.99 -31.25
CA GLY A 275 -20.39 -5.24 -31.53
C GLY A 275 -21.06 -5.85 -30.29
N GLY A 276 -20.42 -5.76 -29.12
CA GLY A 276 -20.97 -6.25 -27.85
C GLY A 276 -21.92 -5.29 -27.12
N ALA A 277 -22.35 -4.19 -27.75
CA ALA A 277 -23.07 -3.10 -27.06
C ALA A 277 -24.38 -3.53 -26.36
N SER A 278 -25.09 -4.52 -26.91
CA SER A 278 -26.33 -5.07 -26.34
C SER A 278 -26.12 -5.88 -25.05
N HIS A 279 -24.91 -6.42 -24.84
CA HIS A 279 -24.52 -7.23 -23.69
C HIS A 279 -23.78 -6.43 -22.60
N ALA A 280 -23.34 -5.21 -22.92
CA ALA A 280 -22.70 -4.31 -21.97
C ALA A 280 -23.66 -3.85 -20.86
N LYS A 281 -23.10 -3.39 -19.74
CA LYS A 281 -23.81 -2.74 -18.64
C LYS A 281 -23.01 -1.52 -18.18
N VAL A 282 -23.63 -0.57 -17.48
CA VAL A 282 -22.89 0.53 -16.84
C VAL A 282 -23.20 0.56 -15.35
N SER A 283 -22.20 0.25 -14.53
CA SER A 283 -22.29 0.35 -13.07
C SER A 283 -22.08 1.80 -12.65
N LEU A 284 -22.89 2.26 -11.71
CA LEU A 284 -22.88 3.61 -11.17
C LEU A 284 -22.71 3.56 -9.64
N ALA A 285 -21.86 4.43 -9.10
CA ALA A 285 -21.73 4.62 -7.66
C ALA A 285 -21.68 6.11 -7.31
N LEU A 286 -22.52 6.52 -6.36
CA LEU A 286 -22.52 7.85 -5.77
C LEU A 286 -21.97 7.75 -4.34
N GLY A 287 -21.01 8.60 -4.00
CA GLY A 287 -20.37 8.68 -2.68
C GLY A 287 -19.64 10.00 -2.52
N THR A 288 -18.62 10.09 -1.66
CA THR A 288 -17.87 11.33 -1.42
C THR A 288 -16.41 11.26 -1.90
N ALA A 289 -15.85 12.39 -2.33
CA ALA A 289 -14.46 12.50 -2.78
C ALA A 289 -13.44 12.05 -1.71
N ALA A 290 -13.76 12.25 -0.43
CA ALA A 290 -12.93 11.81 0.71
C ALA A 290 -12.80 10.28 0.81
N LYS A 291 -13.74 9.53 0.22
CA LYS A 291 -13.80 8.06 0.18
C LYS A 291 -13.64 7.50 -1.23
N LEU A 292 -13.11 8.27 -2.20
CA LEU A 292 -13.11 7.92 -3.63
C LEU A 292 -12.64 6.48 -3.94
N LYS A 293 -11.57 6.00 -3.30
CA LYS A 293 -11.08 4.61 -3.47
C LYS A 293 -12.11 3.57 -3.01
N GLU A 294 -12.85 3.83 -1.93
CA GLU A 294 -13.95 3.00 -1.44
C GLU A 294 -15.16 3.05 -2.40
N VAL A 295 -15.50 4.23 -2.95
CA VAL A 295 -16.58 4.39 -3.95
C VAL A 295 -16.30 3.58 -5.20
N ILE A 296 -15.10 3.67 -5.78
CA ILE A 296 -14.72 2.91 -6.99
C ILE A 296 -14.66 1.41 -6.67
N THR A 297 -14.16 1.03 -5.50
CA THR A 297 -14.17 -0.36 -5.01
C THR A 297 -15.60 -0.91 -4.96
N ALA A 298 -16.53 -0.20 -4.33
CA ALA A 298 -17.94 -0.59 -4.27
C ALA A 298 -18.57 -0.69 -5.67
N CYS A 299 -18.26 0.26 -6.56
CA CYS A 299 -18.72 0.26 -7.95
C CYS A 299 -18.25 -0.99 -8.73
N ARG A 300 -16.99 -1.39 -8.57
CA ARG A 300 -16.41 -2.60 -9.20
C ARG A 300 -16.99 -3.89 -8.64
N ILE A 301 -17.15 -4.00 -7.32
CA ILE A 301 -17.80 -5.15 -6.68
C ILE A 301 -19.26 -5.28 -7.14
N HIS A 302 -19.98 -4.16 -7.24
CA HIS A 302 -21.34 -4.11 -7.75
C HIS A 302 -21.41 -4.56 -9.23
N ALA A 303 -20.47 -4.11 -10.06
CA ALA A 303 -20.37 -4.53 -11.45
C ALA A 303 -20.06 -6.03 -11.61
N ALA A 304 -19.15 -6.58 -10.80
CA ALA A 304 -18.88 -8.03 -10.78
C ALA A 304 -20.14 -8.84 -10.47
N ARG A 305 -20.99 -8.37 -9.55
CA ARG A 305 -22.27 -9.00 -9.22
C ARG A 305 -23.30 -8.85 -10.34
N SER A 306 -23.40 -7.67 -10.97
CA SER A 306 -24.38 -7.42 -12.03
C SER A 306 -24.09 -8.17 -13.34
N LEU A 307 -22.84 -8.54 -13.62
CA LEU A 307 -22.50 -9.45 -14.72
C LEU A 307 -22.92 -10.91 -14.41
N ARG A 308 -22.73 -11.38 -13.17
CA ARG A 308 -23.08 -12.77 -12.76
C ARG A 308 -24.56 -13.10 -12.82
N THR A 309 -25.46 -12.12 -12.68
CA THR A 309 -26.92 -12.35 -12.72
C THR A 309 -27.48 -12.59 -14.14
N SER A 310 -26.64 -12.86 -15.13
CA SER A 310 -27.00 -12.87 -16.55
C SER A 310 -27.16 -14.26 -17.19
N ILE A 311 -26.87 -15.36 -16.49
CA ILE A 311 -26.83 -16.70 -17.10
C ILE A 311 -27.52 -17.74 -16.21
N HIS A 312 -28.22 -18.67 -16.86
CA HIS A 312 -28.52 -20.02 -16.34
C HIS A 312 -27.24 -20.71 -15.82
N GLU A 313 -27.40 -21.78 -15.03
CA GLU A 313 -26.27 -22.61 -14.60
C GLU A 313 -25.46 -23.12 -15.83
N PRO A 314 -24.12 -22.97 -15.83
CA PRO A 314 -23.30 -23.44 -16.93
C PRO A 314 -23.13 -24.96 -16.87
N LEU A 315 -23.77 -25.67 -17.80
CA LEU A 315 -23.38 -27.03 -18.17
C LEU A 315 -21.98 -27.00 -18.81
N GLY A 316 -20.99 -27.56 -18.13
CA GLY A 316 -19.73 -27.99 -18.74
C GLY A 316 -18.52 -27.07 -18.56
N LEU A 317 -17.71 -27.39 -17.55
CA LEU A 317 -16.25 -27.20 -17.49
C LEU A 317 -15.68 -25.76 -17.61
N SER A 318 -15.38 -25.17 -16.46
CA SER A 318 -14.09 -24.47 -16.28
C SER A 318 -13.42 -24.93 -14.98
N TRP A 319 -12.21 -25.47 -15.08
CA TRP A 319 -11.47 -26.02 -13.92
C TRP A 319 -11.10 -24.92 -12.90
N SER A 320 -10.95 -23.68 -13.39
CA SER A 320 -10.51 -22.49 -12.66
C SER A 320 -11.51 -21.96 -11.63
N ALA A 321 -12.82 -22.17 -11.82
CA ALA A 321 -13.87 -21.66 -10.92
C ALA A 321 -14.18 -22.61 -9.74
N ARG A 322 -13.97 -23.92 -9.92
CA ARG A 322 -14.47 -24.93 -8.96
C ARG A 322 -13.71 -24.94 -7.64
N LYS A 323 -12.41 -24.62 -7.64
CA LYS A 323 -11.55 -24.61 -6.43
C LYS A 323 -11.85 -23.47 -5.46
N THR A 324 -12.61 -22.46 -5.87
CA THR A 324 -13.11 -21.37 -5.01
C THR A 324 -14.51 -21.63 -4.45
N LEU A 325 -15.16 -22.74 -4.82
CA LEU A 325 -16.59 -22.99 -4.57
C LEU A 325 -16.93 -24.26 -3.76
N ASP A 326 -15.95 -25.04 -3.29
CA ASP A 326 -16.20 -26.13 -2.32
C ASP A 326 -16.46 -25.59 -0.89
N VAL A 327 -17.57 -24.86 -0.74
CA VAL A 327 -18.35 -24.72 0.50
C VAL A 327 -19.84 -24.83 0.14
N ASP A 328 -20.35 -26.04 0.33
CA ASP A 328 -21.75 -26.45 0.48
C ASP A 328 -22.69 -26.53 -0.76
N SER A 329 -23.26 -27.75 -0.90
CA SER A 329 -24.47 -28.20 -1.63
C SER A 329 -24.36 -28.86 -3.04
N PRO A 330 -25.27 -29.83 -3.37
CA PRO A 330 -25.09 -30.81 -4.47
C PRO A 330 -25.88 -30.52 -5.76
N LEU A 331 -25.49 -31.21 -6.84
CA LEU A 331 -26.00 -31.10 -8.22
C LEU A 331 -27.09 -32.14 -8.58
N SER A 332 -27.82 -31.88 -9.69
CA SER A 332 -28.62 -32.88 -10.44
C SER A 332 -28.62 -32.58 -11.95
N ASP A 333 -28.83 -33.60 -12.79
CA ASP A 333 -28.46 -33.68 -14.22
C ASP A 333 -29.33 -32.93 -15.25
N VAL A 334 -28.83 -32.76 -16.51
CA VAL A 334 -29.43 -33.29 -17.77
C VAL A 334 -28.67 -32.91 -19.09
N VAL A 335 -28.84 -33.80 -20.08
CA VAL A 335 -28.23 -34.08 -21.43
C VAL A 335 -28.28 -32.98 -22.54
N VAL A 336 -27.41 -33.13 -23.56
CA VAL A 336 -27.21 -32.27 -24.79
C VAL A 336 -27.42 -33.05 -26.12
N PRO A 337 -27.93 -32.40 -27.20
CA PRO A 337 -27.59 -32.71 -28.61
C PRO A 337 -27.49 -31.46 -29.55
N SER A 338 -27.20 -31.50 -30.87
CA SER A 338 -25.97 -31.90 -31.60
C SER A 338 -26.04 -31.62 -33.14
N VAL A 339 -25.10 -30.83 -33.75
CA VAL A 339 -24.54 -30.96 -35.15
C VAL A 339 -25.50 -30.59 -36.36
N PRO A 340 -25.12 -30.30 -37.66
CA PRO A 340 -23.85 -29.96 -38.38
C PRO A 340 -23.82 -28.68 -39.31
N CYS A 341 -22.61 -28.44 -39.88
CA CYS A 341 -22.03 -27.55 -40.91
C CYS A 341 -22.68 -27.30 -42.31
N ALA A 342 -22.16 -26.28 -43.05
CA ALA A 342 -21.63 -26.37 -44.44
C ALA A 342 -20.80 -25.11 -44.87
N TYR A 343 -19.86 -25.26 -45.82
CA TYR A 343 -18.83 -24.29 -46.29
C TYR A 343 -19.16 -23.59 -47.64
N ASP A 344 -18.48 -22.48 -47.99
CA ASP A 344 -17.52 -22.39 -49.14
C ASP A 344 -16.76 -21.04 -49.22
N GLU A 345 -15.55 -21.04 -49.82
CA GLU A 345 -14.54 -19.95 -49.83
C GLU A 345 -14.46 -19.13 -51.15
N SER A 346 -13.69 -18.02 -51.20
CA SER A 346 -12.63 -17.75 -52.24
C SER A 346 -11.97 -16.35 -52.20
N ASP A 347 -10.65 -16.35 -51.95
CA ASP A 347 -9.52 -15.44 -52.30
C ASP A 347 -9.66 -14.12 -53.09
N CYS A 348 -8.88 -13.11 -52.66
CA CYS A 348 -7.77 -12.51 -53.46
C CYS A 348 -6.85 -11.58 -52.61
N VAL A 349 -5.61 -11.35 -53.07
CA VAL A 349 -4.44 -10.87 -52.27
C VAL A 349 -3.80 -9.59 -52.88
N ASP A 350 -2.81 -9.04 -52.15
CA ASP A 350 -1.67 -8.18 -52.59
C ASP A 350 -1.76 -6.64 -52.46
N VAL A 351 -0.74 -5.88 -52.04
CA VAL A 351 0.28 -5.99 -50.96
C VAL A 351 1.06 -4.66 -50.89
N SER A 352 1.47 -4.21 -49.69
CA SER A 352 2.75 -3.50 -49.39
C SER A 352 2.69 -2.77 -48.04
N PHE A 353 3.67 -3.00 -47.17
CA PHE A 353 3.85 -2.24 -45.92
C PHE A 353 5.32 -2.22 -45.48
N CYS A 354 5.72 -1.16 -44.76
CA CYS A 354 6.93 -1.08 -43.96
C CYS A 354 6.56 -0.37 -42.66
N SER A 355 7.04 -0.89 -41.52
CA SER A 355 6.50 -0.54 -40.20
C SER A 355 7.49 0.28 -39.37
N ASP A 356 7.11 1.50 -39.00
CA ASP A 356 7.89 2.33 -38.07
C ASP A 356 7.66 1.91 -36.61
N SER A 357 8.69 1.35 -35.99
CA SER A 357 8.89 1.38 -34.53
C SER A 357 10.32 1.78 -34.15
N THR A 358 11.04 2.36 -35.11
CA THR A 358 12.42 2.85 -35.00
C THR A 358 12.52 4.24 -35.65
N ALA A 359 12.18 5.28 -34.90
CA ALA A 359 12.28 6.67 -35.36
C ALA A 359 12.94 7.57 -34.30
N VAL A 360 14.28 7.55 -34.26
CA VAL A 360 15.09 8.66 -33.78
C VAL A 360 16.24 8.88 -34.78
N ASP A 361 16.22 10.07 -35.37
CA ASP A 361 17.27 10.75 -36.16
C ASP A 361 17.88 10.09 -37.40
N SER A 362 17.61 10.74 -38.55
CA SER A 362 18.64 11.05 -39.57
C SER A 362 18.20 12.27 -40.40
N ALA A 363 18.90 13.39 -40.23
CA ALA A 363 18.74 14.57 -41.08
C ALA A 363 19.69 14.52 -42.29
N ASP A 364 19.23 15.06 -43.42
CA ASP A 364 19.99 15.46 -44.61
C ASP A 364 21.04 14.51 -45.21
N GLN A 365 20.63 13.74 -46.22
CA GLN A 365 21.32 13.75 -47.53
C GLN A 365 20.51 13.15 -48.69
N SER A 366 20.69 13.71 -49.89
CA SER A 366 19.97 13.36 -51.13
C SER A 366 20.61 12.17 -51.87
N PRO A 367 19.88 11.47 -52.76
CA PRO A 367 20.26 10.14 -53.25
C PRO A 367 21.10 10.14 -54.54
N SER A 368 21.88 9.07 -54.76
CA SER A 368 22.40 8.72 -56.09
C SER A 368 22.54 7.21 -56.34
N SER A 369 21.71 6.72 -57.26
CA SER A 369 21.99 5.73 -58.33
C SER A 369 22.92 4.50 -58.12
N ALA A 370 22.33 3.32 -58.39
CA ALA A 370 22.75 2.34 -59.43
C ALA A 370 23.26 0.93 -59.02
N ASN A 371 22.42 -0.05 -59.39
CA ASN A 371 22.71 -1.25 -60.20
C ASN A 371 23.32 -2.57 -59.66
N SER A 372 22.68 -3.64 -60.14
CA SER A 372 23.17 -4.98 -60.47
C SER A 372 23.35 -6.00 -59.33
N LEU A 373 22.54 -7.07 -59.27
CA LEU A 373 22.46 -8.25 -60.16
C LEU A 373 23.61 -9.25 -59.95
N MET A 374 23.27 -10.44 -59.44
CA MET A 374 23.41 -11.73 -60.16
C MET A 374 22.99 -12.91 -59.25
N ILE A 375 22.02 -13.70 -59.71
CA ILE A 375 21.78 -15.10 -59.29
C ILE A 375 22.24 -15.99 -60.45
N PRO A 376 22.85 -17.14 -60.16
CA PRO A 376 22.39 -18.40 -60.78
C PRO A 376 22.24 -19.49 -59.68
N SER A 377 21.16 -20.26 -59.55
CA SER A 377 20.64 -21.30 -60.48
C SER A 377 21.72 -22.29 -60.93
N SER A 378 21.55 -23.62 -60.96
CA SER A 378 20.48 -24.57 -60.60
C SER A 378 21.01 -25.98 -60.91
N GLY A 379 20.48 -27.08 -60.34
CA GLY A 379 20.71 -28.42 -60.92
C GLY A 379 20.65 -29.64 -60.00
N ASP A 380 19.45 -30.26 -59.94
CA ASP A 380 19.15 -31.68 -60.17
C ASP A 380 19.69 -32.86 -59.31
N GLU A 381 18.70 -33.60 -58.78
CA GLU A 381 18.51 -35.09 -58.82
C GLU A 381 19.51 -36.05 -58.11
N THR A 382 19.12 -37.21 -57.52
CA THR A 382 17.82 -37.90 -57.24
C THR A 382 17.99 -38.89 -56.05
N PRO A 383 16.92 -39.45 -55.44
CA PRO A 383 16.97 -40.29 -54.22
C PRO A 383 17.02 -41.81 -54.49
N PRO A 384 17.29 -42.66 -53.47
CA PRO A 384 16.21 -43.41 -52.78
C PRO A 384 16.50 -43.61 -51.25
N THR A 385 15.70 -44.24 -50.38
CA THR A 385 14.65 -45.27 -50.53
C THR A 385 13.68 -45.25 -49.34
N LEU A 386 12.40 -45.56 -49.55
CA LEU A 386 11.40 -45.80 -48.49
C LEU A 386 11.61 -47.17 -47.79
N LEU A 387 11.31 -47.22 -46.48
CA LEU A 387 10.72 -48.39 -45.82
C LEU A 387 9.53 -47.90 -44.98
N GLU A 388 8.35 -48.41 -45.30
CA GLU A 388 7.09 -48.11 -44.60
C GLU A 388 6.83 -49.06 -43.41
N ARG A 389 5.88 -48.66 -42.56
CA ARG A 389 5.06 -49.47 -41.63
C ARG A 389 5.76 -50.03 -40.37
N ASP A 390 5.11 -50.04 -39.21
CA ASP A 390 3.67 -50.23 -38.96
C ASP A 390 3.03 -49.25 -37.96
N ASP A 391 1.74 -48.98 -38.18
CA ASP A 391 0.82 -48.45 -37.17
C ASP A 391 0.46 -49.54 -36.15
N ALA A 392 0.64 -49.25 -34.86
CA ALA A 392 0.07 -50.06 -33.78
C ALA A 392 -0.45 -49.16 -32.66
N SER A 393 -1.66 -48.63 -32.85
CA SER A 393 -2.44 -48.04 -31.77
C SER A 393 -2.82 -49.12 -30.76
N THR A 394 -2.49 -48.94 -29.49
CA THR A 394 -3.28 -49.52 -28.39
C THR A 394 -3.03 -48.80 -27.08
N VAL A 395 -4.10 -48.27 -26.49
CA VAL A 395 -4.13 -47.70 -25.16
C VAL A 395 -3.83 -48.80 -24.12
N SER A 396 -2.83 -48.60 -23.28
CA SER A 396 -2.66 -49.36 -22.04
C SER A 396 -1.75 -48.62 -21.05
N GLY A 397 -2.10 -48.64 -19.76
CA GLY A 397 -1.22 -48.20 -18.67
C GLY A 397 -1.59 -46.85 -18.06
N ASP A 398 -2.50 -46.88 -17.08
CA ASP A 398 -2.50 -45.88 -16.00
C ASP A 398 -1.16 -45.97 -15.25
N ASP A 399 -0.26 -45.02 -15.49
CA ASP A 399 0.87 -44.71 -14.61
C ASP A 399 1.01 -43.19 -14.51
N THR A 400 -0.03 -42.55 -13.95
CA THR A 400 0.10 -41.20 -13.41
C THR A 400 1.01 -41.24 -12.19
N VAL A 401 2.32 -41.16 -12.44
CA VAL A 401 3.33 -40.89 -11.41
C VAL A 401 2.85 -39.66 -10.64
N GLN A 402 2.45 -39.87 -9.38
CA GLN A 402 2.04 -38.76 -8.53
C GLN A 402 3.23 -37.83 -8.38
N ALA A 403 3.17 -36.67 -9.02
CA ALA A 403 4.12 -35.61 -8.82
C ALA A 403 4.16 -35.27 -7.33
N GLU A 404 5.24 -35.67 -6.66
CA GLU A 404 5.51 -35.29 -5.28
C GLU A 404 5.34 -33.77 -5.18
N ALA A 405 4.55 -33.30 -4.21
CA ALA A 405 4.09 -31.92 -4.19
C ALA A 405 5.28 -30.94 -4.15
N LEU A 406 5.63 -30.38 -5.31
CA LEU A 406 6.66 -29.37 -5.42
C LEU A 406 6.33 -28.20 -4.48
N PRO A 407 7.34 -27.58 -3.83
CA PRO A 407 7.09 -26.42 -2.98
C PRO A 407 6.35 -25.34 -3.75
N SER A 408 5.24 -24.84 -3.19
CA SER A 408 4.56 -23.65 -3.71
C SER A 408 5.58 -22.52 -3.85
N PRO A 409 5.63 -21.81 -4.99
CA PRO A 409 6.66 -20.81 -5.25
C PRO A 409 6.71 -19.78 -4.11
N PRO A 410 7.92 -19.36 -3.69
CA PRO A 410 8.06 -18.43 -2.59
C PRO A 410 7.38 -17.11 -2.94
N GLN A 411 6.45 -16.66 -2.09
CA GLN A 411 5.83 -15.35 -2.25
C GLN A 411 6.89 -14.27 -2.42
N SER A 412 6.67 -13.42 -3.43
CA SER A 412 7.44 -12.20 -3.74
C SER A 412 7.95 -11.49 -2.48
N LYS A 413 9.22 -11.72 -2.12
CA LYS A 413 9.85 -11.00 -1.01
C LYS A 413 10.14 -9.56 -1.43
N ALA A 414 10.14 -8.65 -0.45
CA ALA A 414 10.61 -7.28 -0.67
C ALA A 414 12.10 -7.27 -1.07
N GLY A 415 12.45 -6.43 -2.04
CA GLY A 415 13.79 -6.27 -2.60
C GLY A 415 13.71 -5.86 -4.07
N LEU A 416 14.84 -5.46 -4.66
CA LEU A 416 14.88 -5.02 -6.06
C LEU A 416 14.88 -6.21 -7.02
N GLY A 417 14.02 -6.15 -8.03
CA GLY A 417 14.16 -6.95 -9.24
C GLY A 417 15.05 -6.22 -10.25
N PHE A 418 15.72 -7.00 -11.10
CA PHE A 418 16.43 -6.50 -12.28
C PHE A 418 15.69 -6.92 -13.56
N CYS A 419 15.58 -6.04 -14.55
CA CYS A 419 14.96 -6.30 -15.85
C CYS A 419 16.01 -6.07 -16.95
N THR A 420 16.07 -6.93 -17.96
CA THR A 420 17.12 -6.84 -19.01
C THR A 420 16.91 -5.73 -20.05
N TRP A 421 15.67 -5.27 -20.28
CA TRP A 421 15.27 -4.56 -21.51
C TRP A 421 15.97 -3.22 -21.81
N GLU A 422 16.17 -2.34 -20.83
CA GLU A 422 16.94 -1.10 -21.00
C GLU A 422 18.42 -1.29 -20.63
N ALA A 423 18.76 -2.43 -20.01
CA ALA A 423 20.10 -2.76 -19.57
C ALA A 423 20.99 -3.33 -20.68
N MET A 424 20.41 -4.06 -21.64
CA MET A 424 21.14 -4.61 -22.78
C MET A 424 21.59 -3.50 -23.74
N GLN A 425 22.81 -3.62 -24.26
CA GLN A 425 23.47 -2.58 -25.03
C GLN A 425 23.73 -2.97 -26.49
N ASN A 426 23.53 -4.24 -26.85
CA ASN A 426 23.50 -4.67 -28.25
C ASN A 426 22.28 -4.10 -29.00
N GLN A 427 22.40 -4.03 -30.34
CA GLN A 427 21.41 -3.39 -31.22
C GLN A 427 20.02 -4.03 -31.16
N GLU A 428 19.97 -5.34 -30.92
CA GLU A 428 18.75 -6.17 -30.87
C GLU A 428 18.16 -6.27 -29.45
N ARG A 429 18.78 -5.62 -28.44
CA ARG A 429 18.46 -5.68 -27.00
C ARG A 429 18.41 -7.10 -26.41
N ARG A 430 19.01 -8.09 -27.06
CA ARG A 430 18.93 -9.52 -26.67
C ARG A 430 19.71 -9.80 -25.38
N PRO A 431 19.21 -10.64 -24.47
CA PRO A 431 19.78 -10.80 -23.13
C PRO A 431 20.93 -11.83 -23.08
N TYR A 432 21.98 -11.65 -23.90
CA TYR A 432 23.20 -12.46 -23.88
C TYR A 432 23.73 -12.62 -22.45
N LEU A 433 24.12 -13.85 -22.07
CA LEU A 433 24.48 -14.18 -20.68
C LEU A 433 25.64 -13.31 -20.17
N SER A 434 26.65 -13.04 -21.00
CA SER A 434 27.77 -12.17 -20.66
C SER A 434 27.34 -10.72 -20.33
N GLU A 435 26.46 -10.13 -21.13
CA GLU A 435 25.91 -8.78 -20.90
C GLU A 435 25.05 -8.73 -19.63
N VAL A 436 24.19 -9.74 -19.40
CA VAL A 436 23.35 -9.79 -18.19
C VAL A 436 24.18 -9.99 -16.92
N VAL A 437 25.21 -10.82 -16.96
CA VAL A 437 26.16 -10.96 -15.84
C VAL A 437 26.88 -9.63 -15.56
N ALA A 438 27.40 -8.96 -16.59
CA ALA A 438 28.08 -7.67 -16.44
C ALA A 438 27.14 -6.57 -15.89
N ALA A 439 25.89 -6.54 -16.35
CA ALA A 439 24.89 -5.57 -15.89
C ALA A 439 24.48 -5.82 -14.42
N LEU A 440 24.32 -7.09 -14.01
CA LEU A 440 24.05 -7.48 -12.63
C LEU A 440 25.24 -7.19 -11.69
N GLU A 441 26.48 -7.48 -12.11
CA GLU A 441 27.69 -7.12 -11.36
C GLU A 441 27.80 -5.61 -11.16
N ALA A 442 27.53 -4.83 -12.20
CA ALA A 442 27.49 -3.37 -12.11
C ALA A 442 26.38 -2.86 -11.19
N ALA A 443 25.19 -3.47 -11.24
CA ALA A 443 24.08 -3.13 -10.35
C ALA A 443 24.41 -3.41 -8.87
N GLU A 444 24.95 -4.59 -8.54
CA GLU A 444 25.40 -4.90 -7.17
C GLU A 444 26.57 -4.00 -6.72
N SER A 445 27.49 -3.63 -7.62
CA SER A 445 28.58 -2.69 -7.31
C SER A 445 28.06 -1.30 -6.93
N ARG A 446 26.98 -0.84 -7.58
CA ARG A 446 26.31 0.44 -7.26
C ARG A 446 25.48 0.36 -5.98
N LEU A 447 24.63 -0.66 -5.87
CA LEU A 447 23.53 -0.74 -4.91
C LEU A 447 23.85 -1.57 -3.65
N GLY A 448 24.92 -2.36 -3.69
CA GLY A 448 25.36 -3.27 -2.63
C GLY A 448 25.23 -4.73 -3.04
N GLN A 449 26.17 -5.57 -2.59
CA GLN A 449 26.14 -7.01 -2.87
C GLN A 449 24.85 -7.64 -2.33
N GLY A 450 24.15 -8.41 -3.16
CA GLY A 450 22.86 -9.01 -2.84
C GLY A 450 21.67 -8.05 -2.85
N SER A 451 21.79 -6.84 -3.41
CA SER A 451 20.67 -5.89 -3.55
C SER A 451 19.58 -6.37 -4.51
N ILE A 452 19.97 -7.18 -5.51
CA ILE A 452 19.07 -7.74 -6.52
C ILE A 452 18.58 -9.11 -6.04
N VAL A 453 17.26 -9.25 -5.88
CA VAL A 453 16.63 -10.48 -5.37
C VAL A 453 15.77 -11.21 -6.39
N ALA A 454 15.50 -10.58 -7.53
CA ALA A 454 14.78 -11.16 -8.66
C ALA A 454 15.37 -10.72 -10.00
N LEU A 455 15.20 -11.56 -11.03
CA LEU A 455 15.55 -11.24 -12.42
C LEU A 455 14.31 -11.42 -13.30
N LEU A 456 14.05 -10.47 -14.20
CA LEU A 456 13.11 -10.58 -15.31
C LEU A 456 13.92 -10.56 -16.61
N ILE A 457 14.04 -11.72 -17.23
CA ILE A 457 14.56 -11.88 -18.60
C ILE A 457 13.45 -11.37 -19.52
N ASN A 458 13.60 -10.15 -20.00
CA ASN A 458 12.64 -9.51 -20.90
C ASN A 458 12.87 -9.96 -22.36
N ASP A 459 12.09 -9.44 -23.31
CA ASP A 459 12.07 -9.81 -24.74
C ASP A 459 13.46 -9.98 -25.40
N GLY A 460 13.52 -10.78 -26.47
CA GLY A 460 14.72 -11.13 -27.25
C GLY A 460 15.37 -12.47 -26.89
N TRP A 461 14.85 -13.19 -25.88
CA TRP A 461 15.43 -14.45 -25.38
C TRP A 461 14.91 -15.72 -26.06
N GLN A 462 13.67 -15.69 -26.58
CA GLN A 462 12.96 -16.88 -27.07
C GLN A 462 13.55 -17.40 -28.40
N ASP A 463 13.45 -18.71 -28.62
CA ASP A 463 13.71 -19.34 -29.93
C ASP A 463 12.60 -19.02 -30.94
N VAL A 464 12.87 -18.02 -31.80
CA VAL A 464 11.93 -17.42 -32.75
C VAL A 464 12.55 -17.45 -34.15
N VAL A 465 11.78 -17.90 -35.15
CA VAL A 465 12.20 -18.00 -36.56
C VAL A 465 11.58 -16.86 -37.36
N CYS A 466 12.41 -15.96 -37.90
CA CYS A 466 11.99 -14.80 -38.68
C CYS A 466 11.72 -15.14 -40.16
N GLY A 467 10.51 -14.84 -40.64
CA GLY A 467 10.17 -14.82 -42.06
C GLY A 467 10.52 -13.50 -42.73
N ALA A 468 10.20 -13.37 -44.03
CA ALA A 468 10.37 -12.12 -44.77
C ALA A 468 9.28 -11.07 -44.46
N ASP A 469 8.07 -11.54 -44.13
CA ASP A 469 6.85 -10.72 -43.99
C ASP A 469 6.20 -10.84 -42.58
N ASP A 470 6.94 -11.35 -41.59
CA ASP A 470 6.49 -11.44 -40.19
C ASP A 470 7.58 -10.98 -39.21
N ARG A 471 7.21 -10.76 -37.94
CA ARG A 471 8.14 -10.36 -36.87
C ARG A 471 8.83 -11.56 -36.21
N GLY A 472 8.81 -12.70 -36.90
CA GLY A 472 9.28 -14.00 -36.44
C GLY A 472 8.27 -14.75 -35.59
N ARG A 473 8.29 -16.08 -35.70
CA ARG A 473 7.33 -17.02 -35.08
C ARG A 473 7.99 -17.93 -34.05
N LEU A 474 7.30 -18.18 -32.95
CA LEU A 474 7.86 -19.01 -31.87
C LEU A 474 8.04 -20.45 -32.34
N ASN A 475 9.27 -20.93 -32.28
CA ASN A 475 9.66 -22.26 -32.73
C ASN A 475 9.67 -23.28 -31.58
N SER A 476 10.21 -22.91 -30.42
CA SER A 476 10.21 -23.75 -29.22
C SER A 476 9.95 -22.97 -27.93
N PHE A 477 9.79 -23.69 -26.81
CA PHE A 477 9.62 -23.09 -25.48
C PHE A 477 10.96 -22.79 -24.76
N ASP A 478 12.09 -22.99 -25.45
CA ASP A 478 13.43 -22.76 -24.90
C ASP A 478 13.99 -21.39 -25.35
N MET A 479 15.10 -21.02 -24.75
CA MET A 479 15.92 -19.88 -25.11
C MET A 479 16.74 -20.18 -26.38
N ASP A 480 16.92 -19.18 -27.24
CA ASP A 480 17.84 -19.28 -28.39
C ASP A 480 19.25 -19.68 -27.89
N PRO A 481 19.83 -20.79 -28.38
CA PRO A 481 21.17 -21.24 -28.01
C PRO A 481 22.27 -20.16 -28.09
N ALA A 482 22.15 -19.18 -29.00
CA ALA A 482 23.11 -18.09 -29.17
C ALA A 482 23.19 -17.15 -27.96
N ILE A 483 22.14 -17.10 -27.13
CA ILE A 483 22.08 -16.26 -25.91
C ILE A 483 23.02 -16.80 -24.80
N LEU A 484 23.38 -18.08 -24.85
CA LEU A 484 24.24 -18.74 -23.85
C LEU A 484 25.73 -18.64 -24.23
N ASP A 485 26.22 -17.41 -24.35
CA ASP A 485 27.53 -17.03 -24.90
C ASP A 485 28.75 -17.25 -23.99
N ILE A 486 28.59 -17.94 -22.84
CA ILE A 486 29.69 -18.24 -21.90
C ILE A 486 30.06 -19.73 -21.95
N GLU A 487 31.30 -20.05 -22.31
CA GLU A 487 31.82 -21.44 -22.40
C GLU A 487 31.68 -22.25 -21.09
N ASP A 488 31.83 -21.63 -19.92
CA ASP A 488 31.63 -22.32 -18.64
C ASP A 488 30.16 -22.75 -18.45
N ALA A 489 29.20 -21.93 -18.87
CA ALA A 489 27.78 -22.29 -18.93
C ALA A 489 27.48 -23.28 -20.08
N ALA A 490 28.29 -23.25 -21.14
CA ALA A 490 28.32 -24.29 -22.17
C ALA A 490 28.67 -25.69 -21.61
N SER A 491 29.44 -25.74 -20.50
CA SER A 491 30.11 -26.96 -20.01
C SER A 491 29.44 -27.72 -18.85
N LEU A 492 28.28 -27.29 -18.34
CA LEU A 492 27.56 -27.87 -17.18
C LEU A 492 27.06 -29.33 -17.37
N ASP A 493 27.43 -29.98 -18.47
CA ASP A 493 26.79 -31.16 -19.07
C ASP A 493 27.37 -32.54 -18.67
N LYS A 494 28.46 -32.60 -17.90
CA LYS A 494 29.28 -33.83 -17.79
C LYS A 494 28.72 -34.97 -16.91
N ALA A 495 27.46 -34.90 -16.49
CA ALA A 495 26.89 -35.83 -15.51
C ALA A 495 25.83 -36.83 -16.04
N ASN A 496 25.05 -36.50 -17.09
CA ASN A 496 24.09 -37.45 -17.70
C ASN A 496 23.60 -37.00 -19.08
N VAL A 497 23.93 -37.77 -20.13
CA VAL A 497 23.58 -37.44 -21.53
C VAL A 497 22.08 -37.61 -21.83
N ALA A 498 21.35 -38.41 -21.04
CA ALA A 498 19.93 -38.67 -21.25
C ALA A 498 18.97 -37.53 -20.82
N ASN A 499 19.44 -36.62 -19.95
CA ASN A 499 18.69 -35.45 -19.47
C ASN A 499 19.57 -34.19 -19.62
N ARG A 500 19.89 -33.78 -20.86
CA ARG A 500 20.55 -32.49 -21.07
C ARG A 500 19.55 -31.37 -20.77
N PRO A 501 19.80 -30.50 -19.78
CA PRO A 501 18.87 -29.43 -19.44
C PRO A 501 18.76 -28.39 -20.57
N SER A 502 17.60 -27.76 -20.68
CA SER A 502 17.30 -26.69 -21.64
C SER A 502 18.32 -25.55 -21.59
N VAL A 503 18.44 -24.77 -22.67
CA VAL A 503 19.30 -23.58 -22.74
C VAL A 503 18.91 -22.62 -21.60
N LEU A 504 17.60 -22.39 -21.42
CA LEU A 504 17.07 -21.56 -20.35
C LEU A 504 17.42 -22.11 -18.95
N ALA A 505 17.28 -23.41 -18.69
CA ALA A 505 17.64 -24.02 -17.40
C ALA A 505 19.11 -23.81 -17.04
N ARG A 506 20.00 -23.85 -18.05
CA ARG A 506 21.44 -23.62 -17.88
C ARG A 506 21.76 -22.16 -17.65
N TYR A 507 21.06 -21.26 -18.35
CA TYR A 507 21.13 -19.82 -18.14
C TYR A 507 20.72 -19.44 -16.71
N THR A 508 19.53 -19.87 -16.26
CA THR A 508 19.01 -19.55 -14.92
C THR A 508 19.88 -20.15 -13.82
N ALA A 509 20.33 -21.41 -13.96
CA ALA A 509 21.23 -22.04 -13.02
C ALA A 509 22.59 -21.33 -12.91
N TYR A 510 23.14 -20.84 -14.03
CA TYR A 510 24.38 -20.05 -14.01
C TYR A 510 24.19 -18.72 -13.26
N ILE A 511 23.11 -17.97 -13.56
CA ILE A 511 22.78 -16.71 -12.87
C ILE A 511 22.58 -16.94 -11.37
N GLN A 512 21.77 -17.92 -10.96
CA GLN A 512 21.51 -18.21 -9.54
C GLN A 512 22.77 -18.67 -8.78
N LYS A 513 23.68 -19.38 -9.46
CA LYS A 513 25.00 -19.75 -8.92
C LYS A 513 25.93 -18.54 -8.77
N ARG A 514 25.93 -17.61 -9.73
CA ARG A 514 26.76 -16.40 -9.73
C ARG A 514 26.26 -15.33 -8.76
N PHE A 515 24.95 -15.23 -8.57
CA PHE A 515 24.24 -14.23 -7.75
C PHE A 515 23.23 -14.91 -6.80
N PRO A 516 23.67 -15.51 -5.67
CA PRO A 516 22.80 -16.29 -4.77
C PRO A 516 21.68 -15.49 -4.05
N ALA A 517 21.65 -14.17 -4.20
CA ALA A 517 20.56 -13.32 -3.74
C ALA A 517 19.33 -13.38 -4.66
N ILE A 518 19.52 -13.68 -5.95
CA ILE A 518 18.45 -13.83 -6.94
C ILE A 518 17.73 -15.15 -6.67
N ARG A 519 16.53 -15.06 -6.09
CA ARG A 519 15.69 -16.21 -5.67
C ARG A 519 14.38 -16.32 -6.45
N SER A 520 14.17 -15.43 -7.41
CA SER A 520 12.98 -15.40 -8.25
C SER A 520 13.40 -15.01 -9.66
N VAL A 521 13.26 -15.92 -10.62
CA VAL A 521 13.52 -15.61 -12.04
C VAL A 521 12.18 -15.60 -12.78
N GLY A 522 11.99 -14.62 -13.64
CA GLY A 522 10.84 -14.55 -14.53
C GLY A 522 11.27 -14.34 -15.97
N CYS A 523 10.42 -14.78 -16.89
CA CYS A 523 10.60 -14.55 -18.32
C CYS A 523 9.44 -13.72 -18.85
N TRP A 524 9.73 -12.88 -19.84
CA TRP A 524 8.72 -12.27 -20.69
C TRP A 524 8.24 -13.27 -21.73
N MET A 525 6.96 -13.19 -22.07
CA MET A 525 6.35 -13.75 -23.27
C MET A 525 5.26 -12.77 -23.74
N THR A 526 4.60 -13.04 -24.86
CA THR A 526 3.29 -12.42 -25.15
C THR A 526 2.23 -13.49 -25.40
N LEU A 527 0.95 -13.11 -25.38
CA LEU A 527 -0.14 -14.06 -25.64
C LEU A 527 -0.11 -14.58 -27.10
N ALA A 528 0.38 -13.74 -28.03
CA ALA A 528 0.81 -14.07 -29.41
C ALA A 528 1.55 -12.89 -30.07
N GLY A 529 1.17 -11.65 -29.72
CA GLY A 529 1.32 -10.46 -30.57
C GLY A 529 2.72 -9.83 -30.76
N TYR A 530 3.81 -10.45 -30.31
CA TYR A 530 5.16 -10.08 -30.79
C TYR A 530 5.74 -11.11 -31.75
N TRP A 531 5.37 -12.37 -31.59
CA TRP A 531 5.88 -13.51 -32.35
C TRP A 531 4.93 -13.91 -33.48
N ASP A 532 3.96 -13.06 -33.87
CA ASP A 532 2.95 -13.34 -34.92
C ASP A 532 2.37 -14.79 -34.90
N GLY A 533 2.28 -15.40 -33.71
CA GLY A 533 1.88 -16.79 -33.50
C GLY A 533 2.99 -17.86 -33.59
N ILE A 534 2.57 -19.11 -33.53
CA ILE A 534 3.45 -20.29 -33.51
C ILE A 534 4.00 -20.56 -34.92
N HIS A 535 5.25 -21.02 -35.04
CA HIS A 535 5.81 -21.46 -36.31
C HIS A 535 5.04 -22.70 -36.82
N PRO A 536 4.39 -22.67 -38.00
CA PRO A 536 3.45 -23.71 -38.42
C PRO A 536 4.09 -25.08 -38.62
N ASP A 537 5.33 -25.12 -39.12
CA ASP A 537 6.10 -26.35 -39.28
C ASP A 537 7.03 -26.64 -38.07
N GLY A 538 6.84 -25.91 -36.97
CA GLY A 538 7.68 -25.98 -35.77
C GLY A 538 7.28 -27.12 -34.80
N PRO A 539 8.18 -27.53 -33.88
CA PRO A 539 7.93 -28.62 -32.93
C PRO A 539 6.81 -28.31 -31.91
N ILE A 540 6.46 -27.04 -31.69
CA ILE A 540 5.26 -26.67 -30.93
C ILE A 540 4.00 -27.12 -31.69
N ALA A 541 3.85 -26.68 -32.95
CA ALA A 541 2.68 -26.95 -33.79
C ALA A 541 2.49 -28.45 -34.04
N ALA A 542 3.58 -29.17 -34.33
CA ALA A 542 3.58 -30.63 -34.49
C ALA A 542 3.13 -31.41 -33.23
N GLY A 543 3.11 -30.78 -32.06
CA GLY A 543 2.62 -31.36 -30.80
C GLY A 543 1.27 -30.81 -30.35
N LEU A 544 0.49 -30.17 -31.22
CA LEU A 544 -0.92 -29.83 -31.00
C LEU A 544 -1.83 -30.85 -31.70
N SER A 545 -3.11 -30.90 -31.31
CA SER A 545 -4.09 -31.86 -31.83
C SER A 545 -4.75 -31.44 -33.15
N ALA A 546 -4.70 -30.14 -33.47
CA ALA A 546 -5.20 -29.57 -34.71
C ALA A 546 -4.17 -28.62 -35.37
N PRO A 547 -4.23 -28.40 -36.69
CA PRO A 547 -3.45 -27.35 -37.37
C PRO A 547 -3.70 -25.98 -36.75
N LEU A 548 -2.70 -25.09 -36.85
CA LEU A 548 -2.85 -23.71 -36.37
C LEU A 548 -3.95 -22.97 -37.14
N ARG A 549 -4.72 -22.15 -36.42
CA ARG A 549 -5.67 -21.20 -37.00
C ARG A 549 -4.91 -19.97 -37.48
N HIS A 550 -5.03 -19.68 -38.76
CA HIS A 550 -4.66 -18.38 -39.30
C HIS A 550 -5.72 -17.34 -38.91
N VAL A 551 -5.31 -16.21 -38.32
CA VAL A 551 -6.19 -15.07 -38.03
C VAL A 551 -5.58 -13.78 -38.53
N ARG A 552 -6.41 -12.91 -39.12
CA ARG A 552 -6.03 -11.57 -39.54
C ARG A 552 -6.31 -10.56 -38.43
N LEU A 553 -5.38 -9.64 -38.25
CA LEU A 553 -5.41 -8.60 -37.23
C LEU A 553 -5.34 -7.23 -37.90
N GLU A 554 -6.20 -6.29 -37.50
CA GLU A 554 -6.21 -4.91 -37.99
C GLU A 554 -6.17 -3.94 -36.80
N ASP A 555 -4.98 -3.39 -36.50
CA ASP A 555 -4.80 -2.39 -35.44
C ASP A 555 -5.00 -0.97 -36.01
N PRO A 556 -6.12 -0.29 -35.73
CA PRO A 556 -6.42 1.03 -36.30
C PRO A 556 -5.60 2.16 -35.67
N PHE A 557 -5.01 1.96 -34.48
CA PHE A 557 -4.14 2.95 -33.86
C PHE A 557 -2.74 2.94 -34.48
N ARG A 558 -2.29 1.77 -34.95
CA ARG A 558 -0.98 1.61 -35.62
C ARG A 558 -1.07 1.56 -37.14
N GLN A 559 -2.28 1.51 -37.71
CA GLN A 559 -2.54 1.32 -39.15
C GLN A 559 -1.83 0.07 -39.69
N ALA A 560 -1.83 -1.01 -38.88
CA ALA A 560 -1.05 -2.21 -39.13
C ALA A 560 -1.96 -3.43 -39.31
N SER A 561 -1.84 -4.07 -40.48
CA SER A 561 -2.44 -5.37 -40.79
C SER A 561 -1.43 -6.47 -40.51
N ARG A 562 -1.81 -7.53 -39.79
CA ARG A 562 -0.92 -8.65 -39.43
C ARG A 562 -1.63 -10.00 -39.52
N ASN A 563 -0.87 -11.04 -39.81
CA ASN A 563 -1.33 -12.42 -39.91
C ASN A 563 -0.73 -13.22 -38.75
N TRP A 564 -1.58 -13.86 -37.93
CA TRP A 564 -1.13 -14.67 -36.80
C TRP A 564 -1.49 -16.15 -36.98
N PHE A 565 -0.61 -17.03 -36.51
CA PHE A 565 -0.86 -18.48 -36.44
C PHE A 565 -1.07 -18.92 -34.99
N VAL A 566 -2.32 -19.02 -34.56
CA VAL A 566 -2.71 -19.32 -33.16
C VAL A 566 -3.30 -20.72 -33.01
N GLN A 567 -3.49 -21.19 -31.79
CA GLN A 567 -4.08 -22.51 -31.52
C GLN A 567 -5.55 -22.52 -32.01
N ALA A 568 -5.95 -23.56 -32.75
CA ALA A 568 -7.26 -23.59 -33.39
C ALA A 568 -8.43 -23.96 -32.45
N THR A 569 -8.13 -24.69 -31.37
CA THR A 569 -9.10 -25.19 -30.39
C THR A 569 -8.73 -24.78 -28.96
N GLU A 570 -9.73 -24.73 -28.06
CA GLU A 570 -9.54 -24.48 -26.62
C GLU A 570 -8.65 -25.55 -25.95
N LEU A 571 -8.75 -26.81 -26.39
CA LEU A 571 -7.88 -27.90 -25.93
C LEU A 571 -6.42 -27.61 -26.28
N ASP A 572 -6.14 -27.16 -27.50
CA ASP A 572 -4.78 -26.83 -27.95
C ASP A 572 -4.23 -25.59 -27.24
N MET A 573 -5.07 -24.62 -26.87
CA MET A 573 -4.67 -23.48 -26.04
C MET A 573 -4.23 -23.94 -24.64
N HIS A 574 -5.04 -24.80 -24.00
CA HIS A 574 -4.68 -25.37 -22.70
C HIS A 574 -3.40 -26.20 -22.80
N LEU A 575 -3.27 -27.07 -23.81
CA LEU A 575 -2.09 -27.89 -24.03
C LEU A 575 -0.83 -27.04 -24.28
N PHE A 576 -0.96 -25.97 -25.08
CA PHE A 576 0.12 -25.03 -25.34
C PHE A 576 0.60 -24.36 -24.06
N TRP A 577 -0.28 -23.71 -23.30
CA TRP A 577 0.10 -22.95 -22.11
C TRP A 577 0.58 -23.84 -20.97
N ASP A 578 0.00 -25.03 -20.82
CA ASP A 578 0.45 -26.02 -19.84
C ASP A 578 1.87 -26.52 -20.18
N ARG A 579 2.15 -26.90 -21.44
CA ARG A 579 3.50 -27.28 -21.90
C ARG A 579 4.51 -26.12 -21.79
N ALA A 580 4.12 -24.92 -22.18
CA ALA A 580 4.98 -23.73 -22.12
C ALA A 580 5.42 -23.44 -20.68
N PHE A 581 4.46 -23.30 -19.76
CA PHE A 581 4.76 -22.96 -18.37
C PHE A 581 5.33 -24.13 -17.57
N HIS A 582 5.06 -25.38 -17.95
CA HIS A 582 5.80 -26.54 -17.45
C HIS A 582 7.28 -26.44 -17.81
N SER A 583 7.61 -26.22 -19.09
CA SER A 583 8.99 -26.08 -19.60
C SER A 583 9.74 -24.92 -18.92
N LEU A 584 9.09 -23.76 -18.78
CA LEU A 584 9.65 -22.63 -18.02
C LEU A 584 9.90 -23.01 -16.55
N ARG A 585 8.95 -23.72 -15.90
CA ARG A 585 9.06 -24.08 -14.50
C ARG A 585 10.18 -25.10 -14.24
N GLU A 586 10.35 -26.08 -15.13
CA GLU A 586 11.51 -26.99 -15.12
C GLU A 586 12.83 -26.23 -15.36
N SER A 587 12.78 -25.17 -16.16
CA SER A 587 13.91 -24.27 -16.42
C SER A 587 14.19 -23.27 -15.29
N GLY A 588 13.58 -23.43 -14.11
CA GLY A 588 13.85 -22.60 -12.93
C GLY A 588 13.16 -21.23 -12.92
N VAL A 589 12.11 -21.04 -13.73
CA VAL A 589 11.29 -19.81 -13.77
C VAL A 589 10.18 -19.88 -12.70
N ASP A 590 9.89 -18.75 -12.06
CA ASP A 590 8.94 -18.59 -10.94
C ASP A 590 7.71 -17.72 -11.28
N PHE A 591 7.79 -16.87 -12.31
CA PHE A 591 6.70 -16.00 -12.77
C PHE A 591 6.91 -15.58 -14.23
N VAL A 592 5.90 -15.00 -14.86
CA VAL A 592 5.97 -14.47 -16.23
C VAL A 592 5.48 -13.03 -16.34
N LYS A 593 6.03 -12.26 -17.29
CA LYS A 593 5.43 -11.02 -17.78
C LYS A 593 4.80 -11.34 -19.14
N ILE A 594 3.50 -11.10 -19.31
CA ILE A 594 2.79 -11.37 -20.56
C ILE A 594 2.39 -10.06 -21.21
N ASP A 595 3.01 -9.74 -22.35
CA ASP A 595 2.74 -8.53 -23.14
C ASP A 595 1.76 -8.79 -24.31
N ALA A 596 1.46 -7.72 -25.06
CA ALA A 596 0.53 -7.65 -26.20
C ALA A 596 -0.87 -8.25 -25.99
N GLN A 597 -1.37 -8.37 -24.75
CA GLN A 597 -2.65 -9.04 -24.47
C GLN A 597 -3.85 -8.30 -25.09
N ALA A 598 -3.85 -6.97 -25.05
CA ALA A 598 -4.92 -6.16 -25.65
C ALA A 598 -4.88 -6.13 -27.18
N GLU A 599 -3.84 -6.69 -27.81
CA GLU A 599 -3.79 -6.78 -29.27
C GLU A 599 -4.81 -7.79 -29.82
N TRP A 600 -5.17 -8.83 -29.05
CA TRP A 600 -6.19 -9.82 -29.43
C TRP A 600 -7.57 -9.23 -29.70
N GLU A 601 -7.83 -8.01 -29.24
CA GLU A 601 -9.07 -7.27 -29.51
C GLU A 601 -9.19 -6.79 -30.97
N TRP A 602 -8.11 -6.87 -31.75
CA TRP A 602 -8.01 -6.43 -33.14
C TRP A 602 -8.13 -7.56 -34.16
N ILE A 603 -8.32 -8.80 -33.70
CA ILE A 603 -8.57 -9.96 -34.57
C ILE A 603 -9.90 -9.72 -35.32
N GLN A 604 -9.84 -9.83 -36.65
CA GLN A 604 -11.01 -9.71 -37.51
C GLN A 604 -11.78 -11.03 -37.58
N GLU A 605 -13.11 -10.95 -37.58
CA GLU A 605 -13.97 -12.11 -37.86
C GLU A 605 -14.01 -12.32 -39.39
N ASP A 606 -13.45 -13.44 -39.86
CA ASP A 606 -13.43 -13.75 -41.29
C ASP A 606 -14.78 -14.30 -41.77
N ALA A 607 -15.60 -13.39 -42.29
CA ALA A 607 -16.90 -13.69 -42.88
C ALA A 607 -16.83 -14.54 -44.17
N SER A 608 -15.65 -14.74 -44.77
CA SER A 608 -15.47 -15.52 -46.00
C SER A 608 -15.13 -17.00 -45.76
N SER A 609 -14.71 -17.37 -44.54
CA SER A 609 -14.28 -18.73 -44.18
C SER A 609 -15.43 -19.75 -44.00
N GLY A 610 -16.69 -19.35 -44.14
CA GLY A 610 -17.87 -20.21 -43.98
C GLY A 610 -18.15 -20.72 -42.55
N GLN A 611 -17.21 -20.61 -41.61
CA GLN A 611 -17.41 -20.93 -40.20
C GLN A 611 -17.54 -19.66 -39.36
N PRO A 612 -18.69 -19.42 -38.69
CA PRO A 612 -18.83 -18.27 -37.79
C PRO A 612 -17.89 -18.44 -36.60
N PHE A 613 -16.83 -17.64 -36.58
CA PHE A 613 -15.77 -17.67 -35.58
C PHE A 613 -15.81 -16.38 -34.74
N ASN A 614 -16.05 -16.54 -33.43
CA ASN A 614 -16.09 -15.42 -32.47
C ASN A 614 -14.67 -15.11 -31.96
N ALA A 615 -14.12 -13.98 -32.41
CA ALA A 615 -12.76 -13.55 -32.05
C ALA A 615 -12.60 -13.25 -30.55
N ALA A 616 -13.63 -12.71 -29.91
CA ALA A 616 -13.61 -12.43 -28.47
C ALA A 616 -13.60 -13.73 -27.64
N ALA A 617 -14.37 -14.74 -28.04
CA ALA A 617 -14.34 -16.06 -27.40
C ALA A 617 -12.97 -16.75 -27.52
N LEU A 618 -12.27 -16.61 -28.66
CA LEU A 618 -10.89 -17.09 -28.82
C LEU A 618 -9.91 -16.36 -27.88
N GLY A 619 -9.98 -15.02 -27.83
CA GLY A 619 -9.14 -14.23 -26.92
C GLY A 619 -9.39 -14.52 -25.44
N LYS A 620 -10.65 -14.78 -25.07
CA LYS A 620 -11.03 -15.27 -23.74
C LYS A 620 -10.42 -16.63 -23.45
N ALA A 621 -10.62 -17.62 -24.32
CA ALA A 621 -10.11 -18.97 -24.13
C ALA A 621 -8.57 -19.00 -24.03
N ALA A 622 -7.88 -18.24 -24.87
CA ALA A 622 -6.42 -18.12 -24.83
C ALA A 622 -5.94 -17.51 -23.50
N PHE A 623 -6.63 -16.48 -22.99
CA PHE A 623 -6.33 -15.87 -21.71
C PHE A 623 -6.64 -16.79 -20.52
N GLU A 624 -7.78 -17.49 -20.52
CA GLU A 624 -8.17 -18.42 -19.45
C GLU A 624 -7.26 -19.66 -19.41
N ALA A 625 -6.78 -20.13 -20.56
CA ALA A 625 -5.76 -21.16 -20.66
C ALA A 625 -4.41 -20.70 -20.08
N MET A 626 -3.97 -19.50 -20.44
CA MET A 626 -2.75 -18.88 -19.90
C MET A 626 -2.83 -18.69 -18.37
N GLU A 627 -3.88 -18.04 -17.86
CA GLU A 627 -4.07 -17.85 -16.41
C GLU A 627 -4.20 -19.18 -15.65
N GLY A 628 -4.90 -20.16 -16.23
CA GLY A 628 -5.06 -21.48 -15.63
C GLY A 628 -3.73 -22.24 -15.50
N ALA A 629 -2.89 -22.18 -16.54
CA ALA A 629 -1.54 -22.74 -16.49
C ALA A 629 -0.63 -21.94 -15.53
N ALA A 630 -0.68 -20.61 -15.54
CA ALA A 630 0.13 -19.78 -14.63
C ALA A 630 -0.22 -20.07 -13.17
N MET A 631 -1.51 -20.23 -12.85
CA MET A 631 -1.96 -20.63 -11.51
C MET A 631 -1.43 -22.02 -11.11
N ARG A 632 -1.27 -22.94 -12.07
CA ARG A 632 -0.73 -24.30 -11.84
C ARG A 632 0.77 -24.28 -11.54
N TYR A 633 1.56 -23.55 -12.32
CA TYR A 633 3.04 -23.60 -12.28
C TYR A 633 3.69 -22.48 -11.44
N PHE A 634 3.10 -21.29 -11.42
CA PHE A 634 3.60 -20.09 -10.73
C PHE A 634 2.73 -19.66 -9.53
N GLY A 635 1.59 -20.32 -9.33
CA GLY A 635 0.71 -20.13 -8.17
C GLY A 635 -0.27 -18.96 -8.28
N THR A 636 -1.16 -18.86 -7.30
CA THR A 636 -2.24 -17.84 -7.27
C THR A 636 -1.73 -16.45 -6.89
N GLY A 637 -2.03 -15.43 -7.69
CA GLY A 637 -1.92 -14.02 -7.30
C GLY A 637 -0.49 -13.46 -7.32
N GLY A 638 0.05 -13.26 -8.52
CA GLY A 638 1.39 -12.68 -8.75
C GLY A 638 2.35 -13.54 -9.57
N GLY A 639 1.90 -14.70 -10.07
CA GLY A 639 2.65 -15.49 -11.06
C GLY A 639 2.66 -14.88 -12.47
N VAL A 640 1.78 -13.91 -12.75
CA VAL A 640 1.70 -13.16 -14.01
C VAL A 640 1.72 -11.66 -13.74
N ILE A 641 2.54 -10.93 -14.52
CA ILE A 641 2.45 -9.49 -14.72
C ILE A 641 1.75 -9.26 -16.05
N HIS A 642 0.51 -8.77 -16.03
CA HIS A 642 -0.23 -8.42 -17.24
C HIS A 642 0.19 -7.04 -17.72
N SER A 643 0.73 -6.96 -18.93
CA SER A 643 1.24 -5.71 -19.48
C SER A 643 0.80 -5.58 -20.95
N MET A 644 0.77 -4.33 -21.46
CA MET A 644 0.11 -3.98 -22.72
C MET A 644 -1.34 -4.52 -22.80
N ALA A 645 -2.04 -4.43 -21.66
CA ALA A 645 -3.32 -5.10 -21.42
C ALA A 645 -4.36 -4.17 -20.78
N PHE A 646 -4.03 -2.90 -20.52
CA PHE A 646 -4.88 -1.98 -19.75
C PHE A 646 -5.94 -1.33 -20.66
N THR A 647 -6.94 -2.13 -21.01
CA THR A 647 -8.11 -1.77 -21.82
C THR A 647 -9.39 -2.20 -21.09
N SER A 648 -10.56 -1.70 -21.50
CA SER A 648 -11.85 -2.11 -20.92
C SER A 648 -12.07 -3.63 -20.99
N ASN A 649 -11.62 -4.27 -22.07
CA ASN A 649 -11.79 -5.69 -22.32
C ASN A 649 -10.94 -6.56 -21.37
N LEU A 650 -9.83 -6.05 -20.82
CA LEU A 650 -9.25 -6.61 -19.60
C LEU A 650 -9.94 -6.07 -18.35
N THR A 651 -9.87 -4.77 -18.05
CA THR A 651 -10.05 -4.23 -16.70
C THR A 651 -11.49 -4.19 -16.20
N ASN A 652 -12.47 -4.32 -17.11
CA ASN A 652 -13.90 -4.12 -16.86
C ASN A 652 -14.75 -5.35 -17.26
N THR A 653 -14.14 -6.53 -17.36
CA THR A 653 -14.81 -7.80 -17.64
C THR A 653 -14.93 -8.67 -16.39
N LEU A 654 -15.84 -9.67 -16.40
CA LEU A 654 -16.13 -10.49 -15.23
C LEU A 654 -14.89 -11.19 -14.66
N ARG A 655 -13.99 -11.67 -15.55
CA ARG A 655 -12.70 -12.29 -15.23
C ARG A 655 -11.83 -11.43 -14.31
N THR A 656 -11.70 -10.12 -14.56
CA THR A 656 -10.83 -9.24 -13.75
C THR A 656 -11.55 -8.48 -12.65
N LEU A 657 -12.83 -8.13 -12.83
CA LEU A 657 -13.64 -7.51 -11.78
C LEU A 657 -13.76 -8.41 -10.54
N SER A 658 -13.68 -9.72 -10.74
CA SER A 658 -13.71 -10.73 -9.67
C SER A 658 -12.33 -11.12 -9.13
N SER A 659 -11.23 -10.78 -9.83
CA SER A 659 -9.88 -11.23 -9.45
C SER A 659 -9.27 -10.33 -8.37
N GLN A 660 -8.50 -10.94 -7.46
CA GLN A 660 -7.76 -10.24 -6.40
C GLN A 660 -6.27 -10.53 -6.53
N GLY A 661 -5.43 -9.51 -6.39
CA GLY A 661 -3.96 -9.66 -6.40
C GLY A 661 -3.33 -9.97 -7.77
N MET A 662 -4.11 -10.01 -8.85
CA MET A 662 -3.60 -9.95 -10.23
C MET A 662 -2.72 -8.70 -10.37
N THR A 663 -1.57 -8.82 -11.05
CA THR A 663 -0.61 -7.72 -11.21
C THR A 663 -0.74 -7.16 -12.62
N VAL A 664 -1.07 -5.88 -12.75
CA VAL A 664 -1.36 -5.22 -14.04
C VAL A 664 -0.49 -3.98 -14.16
N ARG A 665 0.25 -3.84 -15.26
CA ARG A 665 0.99 -2.61 -15.58
C ARG A 665 -0.02 -1.48 -15.83
N CYS A 666 0.06 -0.43 -15.02
CA CYS A 666 -0.87 0.70 -15.04
C CYS A 666 -0.25 1.99 -15.58
N THR A 667 0.78 1.83 -16.41
CA THR A 667 1.37 2.87 -17.26
C THR A 667 1.63 2.32 -18.66
N ASP A 668 1.83 3.25 -19.60
CA ASP A 668 2.55 2.96 -20.84
C ASP A 668 4.04 2.71 -20.55
N ASP A 669 4.82 2.40 -21.59
CA ASP A 669 6.26 2.15 -21.47
C ASP A 669 7.02 3.30 -20.79
N PHE A 670 7.95 2.95 -19.90
CA PHE A 670 8.84 3.92 -19.26
C PHE A 670 9.93 4.39 -20.24
N PHE A 671 9.86 5.65 -20.66
CA PHE A 671 10.84 6.27 -21.55
C PHE A 671 11.87 7.12 -20.77
N PRO A 672 13.04 6.58 -20.39
CA PRO A 672 14.05 7.29 -19.59
C PRO A 672 14.66 8.53 -20.26
N GLN A 673 14.57 8.61 -21.60
CA GLN A 673 15.23 9.66 -22.40
C GLN A 673 14.28 10.77 -22.88
N ILE A 674 13.00 10.71 -22.52
CA ILE A 674 11.97 11.67 -22.95
C ILE A 674 11.51 12.49 -21.72
N PRO A 675 12.02 13.71 -21.51
CA PRO A 675 11.72 14.50 -20.30
C PRO A 675 10.22 14.68 -20.02
N GLU A 676 9.46 14.92 -21.09
CA GLU A 676 8.01 15.13 -21.04
C GLU A 676 7.25 13.87 -20.61
N ALA A 677 7.76 12.66 -20.91
CA ALA A 677 7.10 11.42 -20.54
C ALA A 677 7.08 11.20 -19.01
N HIS A 678 8.07 11.72 -18.29
CA HIS A 678 8.20 11.49 -16.84
C HIS A 678 7.01 11.99 -16.03
N ARG A 679 6.48 13.18 -16.35
CA ARG A 679 5.36 13.79 -15.60
C ARG A 679 4.04 13.08 -15.88
N HIS A 680 3.81 12.69 -17.13
CA HIS A 680 2.64 11.92 -17.54
C HIS A 680 2.67 10.50 -16.96
N HIS A 681 3.84 9.85 -16.91
CA HIS A 681 4.01 8.52 -16.32
C HIS A 681 3.58 8.49 -14.83
N LEU A 682 3.98 9.47 -14.03
CA LEU A 682 3.52 9.59 -12.63
C LEU A 682 2.01 9.83 -12.54
N ALA A 683 1.48 10.77 -13.32
CA ALA A 683 0.04 11.06 -13.35
C ALA A 683 -0.79 9.83 -13.72
N HIS A 684 -0.36 9.08 -14.74
CA HIS A 684 -1.01 7.85 -15.19
C HIS A 684 -0.96 6.76 -14.11
N ASN A 685 0.19 6.54 -13.48
CA ASN A 685 0.30 5.55 -12.41
C ASN A 685 -0.68 5.82 -11.26
N VAL A 686 -0.76 7.08 -10.82
CA VAL A 686 -1.68 7.52 -9.77
C VAL A 686 -3.14 7.34 -10.19
N TYR A 687 -3.57 7.94 -11.29
CA TYR A 687 -4.99 7.92 -11.67
C TYR A 687 -5.48 6.54 -12.11
N ASN A 688 -4.67 5.76 -12.81
CA ASN A 688 -5.07 4.42 -13.25
C ASN A 688 -5.13 3.41 -12.10
N SER A 689 -4.33 3.60 -11.04
CA SER A 689 -4.45 2.77 -9.82
C SER A 689 -5.84 2.88 -9.17
N LEU A 690 -6.57 3.98 -9.38
CA LEU A 690 -7.94 4.14 -8.90
C LEU A 690 -8.91 3.15 -9.55
N LEU A 691 -8.69 2.76 -10.81
CA LEU A 691 -9.49 1.75 -11.52
C LEU A 691 -9.19 0.32 -11.03
N LEU A 692 -8.05 0.11 -10.35
CA LEU A 692 -7.50 -1.19 -10.01
C LEU A 692 -7.37 -1.45 -8.47
N PRO A 693 -8.35 -1.11 -7.62
CA PRO A 693 -8.20 -1.11 -6.16
C PRO A 693 -8.05 -2.50 -5.50
N HIS A 694 -8.21 -3.59 -6.26
CA HIS A 694 -8.03 -4.99 -5.84
C HIS A 694 -6.86 -5.69 -6.52
N HIS A 695 -6.15 -4.98 -7.39
CA HIS A 695 -5.03 -5.49 -8.18
C HIS A 695 -3.75 -4.82 -7.72
N ARG A 696 -2.61 -5.46 -7.99
CA ARG A 696 -1.31 -4.80 -7.84
C ARG A 696 -1.03 -4.02 -9.10
N CYS A 697 -0.77 -2.73 -8.94
CA CYS A 697 -0.33 -1.88 -10.02
C CYS A 697 1.17 -2.07 -10.24
N ASP A 698 1.57 -2.60 -11.39
CA ASP A 698 2.96 -2.55 -11.82
C ASP A 698 3.22 -1.17 -12.45
N ALA A 699 4.32 -0.54 -12.04
CA ALA A 699 4.68 0.82 -12.43
C ALA A 699 5.74 0.84 -13.55
N ASP A 700 5.87 -0.27 -14.27
CA ASP A 700 6.95 -0.55 -15.22
C ASP A 700 8.35 -0.51 -14.61
N MET A 701 9.36 -0.72 -15.45
CA MET A 701 10.78 -0.62 -15.15
C MET A 701 11.27 0.81 -14.86
N LEU A 702 12.38 0.88 -14.13
CA LEU A 702 13.14 2.09 -13.81
C LEU A 702 14.59 1.91 -14.25
N SER A 703 15.06 2.77 -15.14
CA SER A 703 16.46 2.94 -15.48
C SER A 703 16.87 4.39 -15.24
N HIS A 704 18.18 4.66 -15.12
CA HIS A 704 18.68 6.02 -15.06
C HIS A 704 18.22 6.85 -16.26
N CYS A 705 17.54 7.96 -15.98
CA CYS A 705 17.17 8.94 -16.98
C CYS A 705 18.40 9.74 -17.40
N LEU A 706 18.78 9.75 -18.67
CA LEU A 706 19.89 10.58 -19.15
C LEU A 706 19.39 11.99 -19.45
N GLY A 707 20.07 13.00 -18.90
CA GLY A 707 19.81 14.40 -19.19
C GLY A 707 20.30 14.83 -20.57
N SER A 708 19.79 14.22 -21.65
CA SER A 708 20.17 14.56 -23.04
C SER A 708 19.76 15.98 -23.46
N SER A 709 18.94 16.66 -22.66
CA SER A 709 18.49 18.04 -22.86
C SER A 709 18.47 18.82 -21.54
N SER A 710 19.46 18.60 -20.67
CA SER A 710 19.42 19.14 -19.30
C SER A 710 19.46 20.67 -19.27
N VAL A 711 18.31 21.28 -18.95
CA VAL A 711 18.32 22.42 -18.03
C VAL A 711 19.00 21.92 -16.75
N ALA A 712 20.11 22.53 -16.35
CA ALA A 712 20.95 22.01 -15.29
C ALA A 712 20.16 21.88 -13.96
N GLY A 713 20.10 20.67 -13.40
CA GLY A 713 19.56 20.41 -12.05
C GLY A 713 18.31 19.52 -11.96
N GLN A 714 17.75 19.02 -13.07
CA GLN A 714 16.62 18.07 -13.02
C GLN A 714 17.10 16.64 -12.71
N ASP A 715 16.57 16.07 -11.62
CA ASP A 715 16.85 14.70 -11.16
C ASP A 715 15.63 13.79 -11.39
N TYR A 716 15.46 13.33 -12.64
CA TYR A 716 14.37 12.42 -12.98
C TYR A 716 14.56 11.00 -12.44
N THR A 717 15.80 10.55 -12.20
CA THR A 717 16.06 9.24 -11.58
C THR A 717 15.54 9.22 -10.14
N GLY A 718 15.82 10.27 -9.36
CA GLY A 718 15.25 10.48 -8.03
C GLY A 718 13.78 10.80 -8.02
N PHE A 719 13.26 11.49 -9.04
CA PHE A 719 11.82 11.76 -9.21
C PHE A 719 11.02 10.45 -9.28
N HIS A 720 11.44 9.51 -10.12
CA HIS A 720 10.81 8.20 -10.23
C HIS A 720 11.13 7.29 -9.04
N ALA A 721 12.36 7.27 -8.53
CA ALA A 721 12.72 6.44 -7.39
C ALA A 721 11.94 6.84 -6.12
N SER A 722 11.84 8.15 -5.83
CA SER A 722 11.05 8.66 -4.71
C SER A 722 9.57 8.36 -4.88
N PHE A 723 8.99 8.51 -6.08
CA PHE A 723 7.60 8.16 -6.35
C PHE A 723 7.30 6.68 -6.13
N ARG A 724 8.16 5.79 -6.65
CA ARG A 724 8.01 4.33 -6.51
C ARG A 724 8.20 3.83 -5.07
N ALA A 725 8.73 4.65 -4.17
CA ALA A 725 8.69 4.39 -2.72
C ALA A 725 7.26 4.47 -2.16
N PHE A 726 6.36 5.23 -2.78
CA PHE A 726 4.95 5.40 -2.39
C PHE A 726 3.99 4.44 -3.11
N THR A 727 4.51 3.45 -3.86
CA THR A 727 3.71 2.41 -4.51
C THR A 727 4.02 1.04 -3.89
N ASP A 728 3.09 0.10 -4.03
CA ASP A 728 3.28 -1.32 -3.72
C ASP A 728 3.71 -2.14 -4.96
N ALA A 729 4.05 -1.45 -6.05
CA ALA A 729 4.62 -2.04 -7.26
C ALA A 729 5.96 -2.71 -6.94
N ARG A 730 6.23 -3.86 -7.57
CA ARG A 730 7.59 -4.44 -7.53
C ARG A 730 8.54 -3.49 -8.27
N LEU A 731 9.70 -3.25 -7.67
CA LEU A 731 10.73 -2.41 -8.28
C LEU A 731 11.55 -3.21 -9.28
N TRP A 732 11.51 -2.80 -10.54
CA TRP A 732 12.30 -3.37 -11.63
C TRP A 732 13.38 -2.38 -12.06
N VAL A 733 14.61 -2.53 -11.59
CA VAL A 733 15.76 -1.74 -12.08
C VAL A 733 16.22 -2.30 -13.42
N SER A 734 16.51 -1.46 -14.40
CA SER A 734 17.00 -1.87 -15.73
C SER A 734 18.16 -1.01 -16.20
N ASP A 735 19.09 -0.76 -15.29
CA ASP A 735 20.27 0.05 -15.56
C ASP A 735 21.27 -0.66 -16.47
N LYS A 736 21.77 0.08 -17.46
CA LYS A 736 22.95 -0.31 -18.24
C LYS A 736 24.16 -0.50 -17.32
N ALA A 737 25.13 -1.31 -17.76
CA ALA A 737 26.33 -1.58 -16.98
C ALA A 737 27.10 -0.30 -16.60
N ASN A 738 27.11 0.70 -17.48
CA ASN A 738 27.79 1.99 -17.29
C ASN A 738 27.00 3.06 -16.50
N ALA A 739 25.80 2.76 -15.98
CA ALA A 739 25.01 3.73 -15.21
C ALA A 739 25.76 4.22 -13.95
N PRO A 740 25.56 5.48 -13.52
CA PRO A 740 26.24 6.05 -12.35
C PRO A 740 25.68 5.52 -11.02
N VAL A 741 26.33 5.87 -9.90
CA VAL A 741 25.75 5.66 -8.56
C VAL A 741 24.73 6.76 -8.28
N HIS A 742 23.55 6.39 -7.76
CA HIS A 742 22.50 7.34 -7.40
C HIS A 742 21.91 7.05 -6.03
N ASP A 743 21.95 8.03 -5.12
CA ASP A 743 21.50 7.83 -3.73
C ASP A 743 19.99 7.52 -3.65
N SER A 744 19.18 8.12 -4.52
CA SER A 744 17.75 7.81 -4.62
C SER A 744 17.44 6.35 -4.99
N LEU A 745 18.30 5.67 -5.75
CA LEU A 745 18.13 4.23 -6.03
C LEU A 745 18.59 3.38 -4.84
N ARG A 746 19.66 3.80 -4.14
CA ARG A 746 20.10 3.16 -2.88
C ARG A 746 19.03 3.26 -1.79
N ALA A 747 18.28 4.36 -1.75
CA ALA A 747 17.15 4.58 -0.83
C ALA A 747 15.97 3.62 -1.05
N LEU A 748 15.98 2.81 -2.13
CA LEU A 748 15.04 1.73 -2.40
C LEU A 748 15.61 0.32 -2.09
N VAL A 749 16.88 0.21 -1.71
CA VAL A 749 17.51 -1.08 -1.37
C VAL A 749 17.21 -1.42 0.09
N ALA A 750 16.32 -2.39 0.34
CA ALA A 750 16.17 -2.94 1.68
C ALA A 750 17.48 -3.62 2.11
N PRO A 751 18.05 -3.29 3.28
CA PRO A 751 19.35 -3.82 3.68
C PRO A 751 19.27 -5.29 4.14
N PRO A 752 20.36 -6.07 4.02
CA PRO A 752 20.35 -7.50 4.31
C PRO A 752 20.11 -7.78 5.81
N THR A 753 19.00 -8.48 6.07
CA THR A 753 18.53 -8.80 7.43
C THR A 753 19.49 -9.75 8.18
N LEU A 754 19.60 -9.57 9.51
CA LEU A 754 20.47 -10.42 10.34
C LEU A 754 19.97 -11.86 10.55
N SER A 755 18.70 -12.12 10.23
CA SER A 755 18.08 -13.43 10.45
C SER A 755 17.07 -13.71 9.36
N ASN A 756 16.89 -14.99 9.01
CA ASN A 756 15.78 -15.45 8.16
C ASN A 756 14.38 -15.26 8.81
N ALA A 757 14.27 -14.46 9.89
CA ALA A 757 13.10 -14.24 10.72
C ALA A 757 12.64 -12.75 10.73
N GLY A 758 12.47 -12.17 9.53
CA GLY A 758 11.25 -11.40 9.26
C GLY A 758 11.18 -9.93 9.69
N ALA A 759 12.30 -9.24 9.90
CA ALA A 759 12.32 -7.78 9.95
C ALA A 759 13.37 -7.27 8.95
N SER A 760 12.90 -6.54 7.94
CA SER A 760 13.70 -5.71 7.03
C SER A 760 13.18 -4.28 7.13
N VAL A 761 14.05 -3.29 6.91
CA VAL A 761 13.61 -1.90 6.78
C VAL A 761 12.58 -1.79 5.66
N CYS A 762 11.44 -1.18 5.97
CA CYS A 762 10.43 -0.87 4.98
C CYS A 762 10.94 0.29 4.10
N VAL A 763 11.18 0.03 2.81
CA VAL A 763 11.66 1.00 1.81
C VAL A 763 10.57 1.45 0.83
N GLN A 764 9.45 0.72 0.77
CA GLN A 764 8.27 1.04 -0.02
C GLN A 764 7.00 0.86 0.82
N ALA A 765 6.01 1.74 0.63
CA ALA A 765 4.69 1.59 1.23
C ALA A 765 3.62 2.20 0.31
N SER A 766 2.43 1.59 0.24
CA SER A 766 1.30 2.11 -0.54
C SER A 766 0.83 3.45 0.04
N GLY A 767 1.16 4.54 -0.65
CA GLY A 767 0.71 5.88 -0.34
C GLY A 767 -0.72 6.14 -0.82
N SER A 768 -1.36 7.12 -0.21
CA SER A 768 -2.65 7.66 -0.66
C SER A 768 -2.48 9.08 -1.16
N LEU A 769 -3.26 9.48 -2.17
CA LEU A 769 -3.42 10.90 -2.52
C LEU A 769 -3.88 11.69 -1.30
N MET A 770 -3.37 12.92 -1.14
CA MET A 770 -3.82 13.77 -0.04
C MET A 770 -5.31 14.11 -0.18
N THR A 771 -6.05 14.11 0.92
CA THR A 771 -7.51 14.36 0.94
C THR A 771 -7.86 15.66 0.22
N GLY A 772 -8.68 15.57 -0.83
CA GLY A 772 -9.11 16.71 -1.64
C GLY A 772 -8.25 17.00 -2.87
N SER A 773 -7.07 16.38 -3.03
CA SER A 773 -6.21 16.56 -4.22
C SER A 773 -6.54 15.64 -5.40
N ALA A 774 -7.53 14.76 -5.28
CA ALA A 774 -7.88 13.82 -6.36
C ALA A 774 -8.33 14.51 -7.66
N PHE A 775 -8.94 15.68 -7.53
CA PHE A 775 -9.31 16.57 -8.64
C PHE A 775 -8.45 17.84 -8.67
N ASP A 776 -7.22 17.83 -8.14
CA ASP A 776 -6.25 18.86 -8.51
C ASP A 776 -5.87 18.63 -9.99
N ASP A 777 -5.66 19.71 -10.75
CA ASP A 777 -4.90 19.60 -11.99
C ASP A 777 -3.42 19.59 -11.61
N PHE A 778 -2.66 18.58 -12.06
CA PHE A 778 -1.21 18.49 -11.82
C PHE A 778 -0.37 18.74 -13.08
N VAL A 779 -0.96 18.66 -14.28
CA VAL A 779 -0.22 18.48 -15.54
C VAL A 779 -0.41 19.61 -16.56
N SER A 780 -1.13 20.68 -16.24
CA SER A 780 -1.04 21.90 -17.07
C SER A 780 0.36 22.52 -17.03
N ASP A 781 0.68 23.36 -18.02
CA ASP A 781 2.00 24.01 -18.13
C ASP A 781 2.17 25.23 -17.20
N GLY A 782 1.06 25.79 -16.70
CA GLY A 782 1.06 26.91 -15.74
C GLY A 782 1.29 26.47 -14.29
N VAL A 783 1.62 27.44 -13.42
CA VAL A 783 1.83 27.19 -11.99
C VAL A 783 0.56 26.69 -11.30
N GLY A 784 0.71 25.74 -10.36
CA GLY A 784 -0.36 25.25 -9.50
C GLY A 784 0.16 24.25 -8.45
N PRO A 785 -0.70 23.42 -7.84
CA PRO A 785 -0.27 22.42 -6.87
C PRO A 785 0.64 21.34 -7.47
N ALA A 786 1.50 20.75 -6.64
CA ALA A 786 2.23 19.52 -6.90
C ALA A 786 1.34 18.28 -6.72
N LEU A 787 1.76 17.14 -7.29
CA LEU A 787 1.23 15.84 -6.88
C LEU A 787 1.70 15.57 -5.43
N LYS A 788 0.77 15.17 -4.56
CA LYS A 788 1.02 14.99 -3.12
C LYS A 788 0.49 13.64 -2.64
N MET A 789 1.37 12.77 -2.14
CA MET A 789 0.99 11.47 -1.56
C MET A 789 1.47 11.35 -0.11
N THR A 790 0.71 10.65 0.72
CA THR A 790 1.01 10.43 2.14
C THR A 790 1.02 8.95 2.51
N VAL A 791 1.94 8.57 3.39
CA VAL A 791 2.00 7.27 4.08
C VAL A 791 1.99 7.54 5.58
N GLN A 792 1.01 6.98 6.30
CA GLN A 792 0.94 7.06 7.75
C GLN A 792 1.63 5.85 8.39
N HIS A 793 2.48 6.09 9.39
CA HIS A 793 3.25 5.08 10.11
C HIS A 793 2.70 4.92 11.54
N GLU A 794 1.73 4.02 11.71
CA GLU A 794 1.03 3.81 12.98
C GLU A 794 1.96 3.47 14.16
N SER A 795 3.01 2.69 13.92
CA SER A 795 4.00 2.25 14.93
C SER A 795 4.72 3.39 15.64
N THR A 796 4.85 4.52 14.95
CA THR A 796 5.62 5.70 15.35
C THR A 796 4.74 6.94 15.55
N ALA A 797 3.50 6.91 15.05
CA ALA A 797 2.58 8.03 14.93
C ALA A 797 3.16 9.19 14.09
N SER A 798 3.90 8.86 13.04
CA SER A 798 4.48 9.80 12.06
C SER A 798 3.93 9.57 10.65
N ALA A 799 4.21 10.48 9.72
CA ALA A 799 3.88 10.33 8.31
C ALA A 799 5.10 10.60 7.43
N THR A 800 5.14 9.95 6.26
CA THR A 800 6.01 10.33 5.14
C THR A 800 5.13 10.97 4.07
N VAL A 801 5.57 12.10 3.50
CA VAL A 801 4.84 12.84 2.47
C VAL A 801 5.74 13.09 1.28
N GLY A 802 5.30 12.67 0.10
CA GLY A 802 6.00 12.90 -1.16
C GLY A 802 5.33 14.02 -1.96
N LEU A 803 6.15 14.85 -2.59
CA LEU A 803 5.77 16.01 -3.37
C LEU A 803 6.48 15.92 -4.73
N TRP A 804 5.74 15.99 -5.85
CA TRP A 804 6.31 15.94 -7.20
C TRP A 804 5.71 17.03 -8.08
N ASN A 805 6.55 17.84 -8.72
CA ASN A 805 6.11 18.80 -9.71
C ASN A 805 5.88 18.08 -11.07
N LEU A 806 4.62 17.97 -11.49
CA LEU A 806 4.22 17.37 -12.77
C LEU A 806 3.88 18.41 -13.88
N ARG A 807 4.17 19.70 -13.64
CA ARG A 807 4.02 20.78 -14.62
C ARG A 807 5.02 20.64 -15.75
N GLY A 808 4.69 21.17 -16.93
CA GLY A 808 5.59 21.16 -18.08
C GLY A 808 6.87 21.97 -17.83
N SER A 809 6.73 23.27 -17.53
CA SER A 809 7.87 24.17 -17.28
C SER A 809 7.72 25.09 -16.07
N ALA A 810 6.53 25.16 -15.47
CA ALA A 810 6.26 25.99 -14.30
C ALA A 810 6.72 25.37 -12.98
N GLU A 811 6.94 26.22 -11.97
CA GLU A 811 7.03 25.80 -10.57
C GLU A 811 5.66 25.34 -10.03
N THR A 812 5.66 24.60 -8.93
CA THR A 812 4.48 24.41 -8.08
C THR A 812 4.63 25.21 -6.81
N PHE A 813 3.52 25.62 -6.19
CA PHE A 813 3.51 26.07 -4.80
C PHE A 813 2.35 25.41 -4.04
N ASP A 814 2.62 25.02 -2.80
CA ASP A 814 1.65 24.42 -1.89
C ASP A 814 1.85 24.95 -0.46
N VAL A 815 0.77 24.97 0.33
CA VAL A 815 0.80 25.20 1.78
C VAL A 815 0.48 23.91 2.50
N LEU A 816 1.46 23.38 3.22
CA LEU A 816 1.39 22.10 3.90
C LEU A 816 1.09 22.28 5.39
N GLN A 817 0.03 21.62 5.88
CA GLN A 817 -0.33 21.59 7.30
C GLN A 817 -0.05 20.21 7.90
N PRO A 818 0.96 20.03 8.77
CA PRO A 818 1.36 18.73 9.34
C PRO A 818 0.22 17.95 10.00
N LYS A 819 -0.75 18.65 10.60
CA LYS A 819 -1.93 18.03 11.24
C LYS A 819 -2.75 17.20 10.25
N GLN A 820 -2.95 17.70 9.02
CA GLN A 820 -3.75 17.02 7.98
C GLN A 820 -3.11 15.69 7.53
N MET A 821 -1.78 15.57 7.68
CA MET A 821 -1.01 14.40 7.28
C MET A 821 -1.08 13.27 8.32
N LEU A 822 -1.40 13.60 9.58
CA LEU A 822 -1.37 12.69 10.73
C LEU A 822 -2.77 12.34 11.29
N SER A 823 -3.82 13.07 10.93
CA SER A 823 -5.19 12.76 11.35
C SER A 823 -5.76 11.56 10.57
N ARG A 824 -6.20 10.52 11.29
CA ARG A 824 -7.16 9.53 10.76
C ARG A 824 -8.56 10.14 10.65
N GLN A 825 -9.37 9.61 9.73
CA GLN A 825 -10.79 9.99 9.59
C GLN A 825 -11.70 9.35 10.67
N ASP A 826 -11.17 8.44 11.50
CA ASP A 826 -11.93 7.80 12.58
C ASP A 826 -12.12 8.73 13.78
N GLU A 827 -13.38 9.00 14.15
CA GLU A 827 -13.78 9.94 15.21
C GLU A 827 -13.18 9.63 16.59
N VAL A 828 -12.77 8.37 16.81
CA VAL A 828 -12.26 7.85 18.09
C VAL A 828 -10.88 8.40 18.45
N GLU A 829 -10.05 8.82 17.48
CA GLU A 829 -8.66 9.28 17.73
C GLU A 829 -8.49 10.80 17.84
N GLN A 830 -9.55 11.60 17.68
CA GLN A 830 -9.44 13.08 17.80
C GLN A 830 -8.84 13.53 19.15
N VAL A 831 -9.07 12.76 20.22
CA VAL A 831 -8.53 13.00 21.57
C VAL A 831 -7.00 12.84 21.65
N ALA A 832 -6.39 11.99 20.81
CA ALA A 832 -4.94 11.82 20.77
C ALA A 832 -4.25 12.93 19.95
N SER A 833 -4.92 13.42 18.90
CA SER A 833 -4.42 14.54 18.07
C SER A 833 -4.27 15.85 18.85
N SER A 834 -5.02 16.02 19.94
CA SER A 834 -5.01 17.22 20.79
C SER A 834 -3.88 17.25 21.84
N LEU A 835 -3.03 16.21 21.90
CA LEU A 835 -1.92 16.12 22.87
C LEU A 835 -0.59 16.71 22.39
N HIS A 836 -0.42 16.93 21.07
CA HIS A 836 0.85 17.36 20.48
C HIS A 836 0.85 18.85 20.20
N THR A 837 1.81 19.61 20.76
CA THR A 837 1.94 21.05 20.50
C THR A 837 2.73 21.37 19.24
N TYR A 838 3.68 20.50 18.86
CA TYR A 838 4.59 20.72 17.72
C TYR A 838 4.85 19.43 16.91
N TYR A 839 5.22 19.61 15.65
CA TYR A 839 5.67 18.56 14.73
C TYR A 839 7.06 18.92 14.20
N ALA A 840 7.98 17.96 14.25
CA ALA A 840 9.24 18.05 13.52
C ALA A 840 9.00 17.59 12.07
N VAL A 841 9.37 18.44 11.11
CA VAL A 841 9.36 18.10 9.68
C VAL A 841 10.81 18.06 9.20
N ARG A 842 11.21 16.98 8.53
CA ARG A 842 12.56 16.82 7.94
C ARG A 842 12.46 16.61 6.43
N SER A 843 13.25 17.37 5.65
CA SER A 843 13.50 17.10 4.23
C SER A 843 14.40 15.88 4.06
N PHE A 844 14.07 15.01 3.09
CA PHE A 844 14.96 13.94 2.67
C PHE A 844 16.16 14.50 1.90
N ARG A 845 15.92 15.41 0.94
CA ARG A 845 16.94 15.91 0.02
C ARG A 845 17.97 16.84 0.66
N SER A 846 17.54 17.83 1.43
CA SER A 846 18.43 18.80 2.08
C SER A 846 18.81 18.42 3.51
N GLY A 847 18.07 17.48 4.13
CA GLY A 847 18.25 17.11 5.53
C GLY A 847 17.78 18.17 6.54
N GLN A 848 17.29 19.32 6.07
CA GLN A 848 16.79 20.43 6.87
C GLN A 848 15.62 20.03 7.77
N ILE A 849 15.48 20.71 8.92
CA ILE A 849 14.50 20.39 9.95
C ILE A 849 13.76 21.66 10.39
N TRP A 850 12.43 21.63 10.27
CA TRP A 850 11.51 22.63 10.81
C TRP A 850 10.77 22.10 12.03
N LEU A 851 10.47 22.96 13.01
CA LEU A 851 9.60 22.65 14.14
C LEU A 851 8.32 23.50 14.08
N LEU A 852 7.21 22.91 13.65
CA LEU A 852 5.97 23.61 13.33
C LEU A 852 4.93 23.40 14.43
N ALA A 853 4.14 24.43 14.76
CA ALA A 853 3.08 24.35 15.76
C ALA A 853 1.86 23.54 15.28
N SER A 854 1.10 22.96 16.21
CA SER A 854 -0.14 22.23 15.89
C SER A 854 -1.38 23.14 15.76
N GLY A 855 -1.20 24.46 15.83
CA GLY A 855 -2.24 25.48 15.72
C GLY A 855 -1.62 26.87 15.52
N ALA A 856 -2.45 27.88 15.28
CA ALA A 856 -2.01 29.27 15.18
C ALA A 856 -1.56 29.82 16.55
N ASP A 857 -0.55 30.67 16.56
CA ASP A 857 -0.06 31.33 17.77
C ASP A 857 -1.06 32.41 18.26
N GLN A 858 -0.89 32.91 19.50
CA GLN A 858 -1.78 33.93 20.08
C GLN A 858 -1.81 35.27 19.29
N GLU A 859 -0.83 35.52 18.42
CA GLU A 859 -0.78 36.67 17.51
C GLU A 859 -1.48 36.42 16.15
N GLY A 860 -2.06 35.23 15.92
CA GLY A 860 -2.73 34.87 14.66
C GLY A 860 -1.81 34.47 13.51
N ARG A 861 -0.50 34.32 13.75
CA ARG A 861 0.47 33.81 12.77
C ARG A 861 0.26 32.32 12.48
N GLU A 862 0.38 31.93 11.21
CA GLU A 862 0.35 30.52 10.77
C GLU A 862 1.67 29.76 11.08
N SER A 863 2.09 29.75 12.35
CA SER A 863 3.30 29.06 12.81
C SER A 863 3.25 27.52 12.73
N GLY A 864 2.17 26.98 12.14
CA GLY A 864 1.95 25.56 11.87
C GLY A 864 1.93 25.17 10.39
N SER A 865 2.10 26.12 9.47
CA SER A 865 2.10 25.89 8.02
C SER A 865 3.53 25.87 7.46
N LEU A 866 3.78 25.06 6.42
CA LEU A 866 5.03 25.00 5.67
C LEU A 866 4.76 25.32 4.20
N GLY A 867 5.45 26.34 3.66
CA GLY A 867 5.47 26.60 2.22
C GLY A 867 6.29 25.55 1.47
N ALA A 868 5.81 25.11 0.32
CA ALA A 868 6.47 24.13 -0.53
C ALA A 868 6.45 24.60 -1.98
N THR A 869 7.53 25.25 -2.42
CA THR A 869 7.73 25.63 -3.83
C THR A 869 8.72 24.66 -4.49
N LEU A 870 8.35 24.06 -5.62
CA LEU A 870 9.21 23.10 -6.34
C LEU A 870 9.40 23.52 -7.82
N PRO A 871 10.64 23.64 -8.33
CA PRO A 871 10.91 23.83 -9.76
C PRO A 871 10.36 22.68 -10.63
N ALA A 872 10.20 22.93 -11.93
CA ALA A 872 9.73 21.92 -12.90
C ALA A 872 10.63 20.66 -12.90
N GLY A 873 10.01 19.47 -12.81
CA GLY A 873 10.72 18.19 -12.69
C GLY A 873 11.40 17.95 -11.32
N SER A 874 11.21 18.82 -10.34
CA SER A 874 11.71 18.64 -8.97
C SER A 874 10.73 17.85 -8.10
N TRP A 875 11.26 17.26 -7.03
CA TRP A 875 10.54 16.45 -6.06
C TRP A 875 11.10 16.65 -4.64
N GLU A 876 10.35 16.25 -3.62
CA GLU A 876 10.80 16.20 -2.22
C GLU A 876 10.05 15.09 -1.46
N VAL A 877 10.71 14.52 -0.44
CA VAL A 877 10.09 13.59 0.51
C VAL A 877 10.30 14.12 1.93
N LEU A 878 9.20 14.42 2.61
CA LEU A 878 9.19 14.93 3.98
C LEU A 878 8.88 13.82 4.99
N THR A 879 9.60 13.80 6.10
CA THR A 879 9.21 13.05 7.31
C THR A 879 8.54 13.99 8.30
N VAL A 880 7.31 13.69 8.71
CA VAL A 880 6.52 14.49 9.64
C VAL A 880 6.29 13.70 10.93
N SER A 881 6.84 14.18 12.05
CA SER A 881 6.90 13.42 13.31
C SER A 881 6.47 14.28 14.50
N PRO A 882 5.56 13.80 15.38
CA PRO A 882 5.11 14.55 16.54
C PRO A 882 6.23 14.77 17.55
N LEU A 883 6.43 16.01 17.99
CA LEU A 883 7.33 16.32 19.09
C LEU A 883 6.67 15.90 20.41
N ARG A 884 7.16 14.80 20.98
CA ARG A 884 6.66 14.28 22.25
C ARG A 884 7.28 15.07 23.41
N LYS A 885 6.48 15.95 24.02
CA LYS A 885 6.82 16.59 25.32
C LYS A 885 6.92 15.50 26.39
N THR A 886 7.95 15.57 27.23
CA THR A 886 8.21 14.55 28.26
C THR A 886 7.76 15.02 29.64
N MET A 887 7.65 14.09 30.60
CA MET A 887 7.37 14.40 32.01
C MET A 887 8.50 15.20 32.70
N VAL A 888 9.63 15.41 32.03
CA VAL A 888 10.77 16.18 32.52
C VAL A 888 10.75 17.53 31.81
N GLN A 889 10.45 18.60 32.56
CA GLN A 889 10.62 19.97 32.06
C GLN A 889 12.05 20.13 31.55
N GLY A 890 12.19 20.74 30.37
CA GLY A 890 13.46 20.84 29.66
C GLY A 890 13.57 19.93 28.43
N VAL A 891 12.95 18.75 28.44
CA VAL A 891 13.22 17.70 27.42
C VAL A 891 12.01 17.39 26.55
N SER A 892 12.20 17.42 25.23
CA SER A 892 11.24 16.96 24.21
C SER A 892 11.97 16.17 23.11
N VAL A 893 11.31 15.16 22.52
CA VAL A 893 11.94 14.30 21.50
C VAL A 893 10.98 13.98 20.35
N ALA A 894 11.48 13.98 19.11
CA ALA A 894 10.81 13.45 17.92
C ALA A 894 11.69 12.39 17.24
N LEU A 895 11.08 11.38 16.62
CA LEU A 895 11.78 10.39 15.79
C LEU A 895 11.85 10.91 14.35
N LEU A 896 13.04 11.04 13.77
CA LEU A 896 13.22 11.44 12.36
C LEU A 896 13.36 10.23 11.41
N GLY A 897 13.40 9.01 11.96
CA GLY A 897 13.48 7.76 11.20
C GLY A 897 14.90 7.45 10.73
N ALA A 898 15.02 6.52 9.78
CA ALA A 898 16.26 6.25 9.05
C ALA A 898 16.59 7.41 8.09
N THR A 899 17.85 7.77 7.98
CA THR A 899 18.27 8.94 7.16
C THR A 899 18.51 8.62 5.68
N GLU A 900 18.61 7.33 5.34
CA GLU A 900 19.10 6.82 4.06
C GLU A 900 18.02 6.23 3.14
N TYR A 901 16.77 6.11 3.61
CA TYR A 901 15.62 5.53 2.90
C TYR A 901 14.45 6.52 2.85
N PHE A 902 13.64 6.50 1.79
CA PHE A 902 12.47 7.39 1.69
C PHE A 902 11.43 7.15 2.79
N MET A 903 11.15 5.89 3.10
CA MET A 903 10.21 5.49 4.15
C MET A 903 10.87 5.50 5.54
N THR A 904 11.41 6.67 5.93
CA THR A 904 12.25 6.86 7.12
C THR A 904 11.72 6.20 8.40
N PRO A 905 10.42 6.23 8.77
CA PRO A 905 9.96 5.65 10.04
C PRO A 905 9.85 4.11 9.96
N GLY A 906 9.89 3.55 8.75
CA GLY A 906 9.76 2.11 8.46
C GLY A 906 10.89 1.23 8.99
N ALA A 907 12.00 1.83 9.46
CA ALA A 907 13.04 1.13 10.22
C ALA A 907 12.71 0.93 11.71
N VAL A 908 11.62 1.53 12.22
CA VAL A 908 11.29 1.58 13.64
C VAL A 908 9.91 0.97 13.92
N GLN A 909 9.91 -0.13 14.68
CA GLN A 909 8.71 -0.92 14.97
C GLN A 909 7.90 -0.39 16.16
N ALA A 910 8.50 0.36 17.08
CA ALA A 910 7.83 1.00 18.20
C ALA A 910 8.70 2.09 18.84
N VAL A 911 8.09 3.13 19.42
CA VAL A 911 8.76 4.14 20.26
C VAL A 911 8.01 4.37 21.57
N THR A 912 8.72 4.24 22.68
CA THR A 912 8.23 4.47 24.05
C THR A 912 9.06 5.53 24.77
N ILE A 913 8.45 6.29 25.68
CA ILE A 913 9.11 7.30 26.50
C ILE A 913 8.76 7.05 27.96
N ALA A 914 9.76 6.98 28.84
CA ALA A 914 9.60 6.72 30.26
C ALA A 914 10.49 7.67 31.11
N THR A 915 10.20 7.78 32.41
CA THR A 915 11.07 8.48 33.37
C THR A 915 11.87 7.49 34.22
N ALA A 916 13.13 7.83 34.48
CA ALA A 916 14.07 7.04 35.27
C ALA A 916 14.71 7.89 36.38
N TYR A 917 14.60 7.43 37.63
CA TYR A 917 15.18 8.15 38.78
C TYR A 917 16.61 7.65 39.06
N PRO A 918 17.62 8.55 39.14
CA PRO A 918 19.03 8.15 39.31
C PRO A 918 19.30 7.25 40.52
N HIS A 919 18.56 7.46 41.62
CA HIS A 919 18.89 6.91 42.93
C HIS A 919 18.54 5.41 43.14
N LYS A 920 17.93 4.75 42.15
CA LYS A 920 17.56 3.32 42.22
C LYS A 920 18.56 2.34 41.58
N GLU A 921 19.54 2.82 40.79
CA GLU A 921 20.58 1.95 40.19
C GLU A 921 21.79 1.74 41.12
N SER A 922 22.22 2.76 41.88
CA SER A 922 23.45 2.70 42.70
C SER A 922 23.35 1.74 43.89
N ARG A 923 22.21 1.71 44.60
CA ARG A 923 21.95 0.77 45.72
C ARG A 923 21.90 -0.71 45.34
N ARG A 924 21.97 -1.07 44.04
CA ARG A 924 22.09 -2.48 43.61
C ARG A 924 23.53 -2.98 43.45
N ARG A 925 24.55 -2.11 43.59
CA ARG A 925 25.96 -2.47 43.41
C ARG A 925 26.81 -2.53 44.69
N SER A 926 26.37 -1.96 45.81
CA SER A 926 27.13 -1.97 47.08
C SER A 926 27.06 -3.29 47.85
N ASP A 927 25.95 -4.02 47.74
CA ASP A 927 25.61 -5.08 48.71
C ASP A 927 26.19 -6.46 48.34
N PHE A 928 27.15 -6.51 47.41
CA PHE A 928 27.72 -7.76 46.85
C PHE A 928 29.21 -7.98 47.16
N SER A 929 29.88 -7.10 47.91
CA SER A 929 31.34 -7.16 48.13
C SER A 929 31.81 -8.00 49.33
N HIS A 930 30.92 -8.42 50.23
CA HIS A 930 31.27 -9.24 51.40
C HIS A 930 30.33 -10.43 51.58
N PHE A 931 30.68 -11.60 51.04
CA PHE A 931 30.64 -12.91 51.73
C PHE A 931 31.33 -13.99 50.86
N ARG A 932 32.13 -14.88 51.48
CA ARG A 932 32.85 -15.96 50.78
C ARG A 932 31.91 -17.12 50.40
N ARG A 933 32.18 -17.71 49.22
CA ARG A 933 31.62 -18.99 48.68
C ARG A 933 31.82 -20.16 49.67
N PRO A 934 30.94 -21.21 49.70
CA PRO A 934 30.80 -22.14 48.56
C PRO A 934 29.39 -22.69 48.20
N SER A 935 29.34 -23.25 46.97
CA SER A 935 28.40 -24.24 46.41
C SER A 935 26.88 -24.00 46.37
N HIS A 936 26.35 -24.05 45.14
CA HIS A 936 25.00 -24.52 44.72
C HIS A 936 23.79 -24.28 45.65
N GLN A 937 23.05 -23.19 45.39
CA GLN A 937 21.65 -23.22 44.92
C GLN A 937 21.15 -21.80 44.62
N ARG A 938 20.32 -21.63 43.58
CA ARG A 938 19.71 -20.33 43.24
C ARG A 938 18.32 -20.24 43.86
N HIS A 939 18.07 -19.24 44.72
CA HIS A 939 16.72 -18.76 44.98
C HIS A 939 16.65 -17.23 45.09
N ARG A 940 15.52 -16.66 44.65
CA ARG A 940 15.23 -15.22 44.59
C ARG A 940 14.31 -14.77 45.73
N SER A 941 14.64 -13.66 46.37
CA SER A 941 13.72 -12.62 46.92
C SER A 941 14.58 -11.39 47.28
N ASN A 942 14.24 -10.11 47.06
CA ASN A 942 13.01 -9.30 47.20
C ASN A 942 12.52 -9.08 48.64
N CYS A 943 12.84 -7.91 49.21
CA CYS A 943 12.01 -7.10 50.12
C CYS A 943 12.63 -5.67 50.19
N SER A 944 12.09 -4.58 49.65
CA SER A 944 10.76 -3.93 49.75
C SER A 944 10.57 -3.05 51.01
N SER A 945 10.38 -1.74 50.75
CA SER A 945 10.01 -0.62 51.66
C SER A 945 10.03 0.70 50.85
N SER A 946 9.48 1.84 51.27
CA SER A 946 8.22 2.16 51.97
C SER A 946 8.01 3.70 51.99
N ASN A 947 6.77 4.22 52.10
CA ASN A 947 6.47 5.66 52.14
C ASN A 947 5.49 6.05 53.26
N ILE A 948 5.79 7.16 53.96
CA ILE A 948 4.95 7.99 54.87
C ILE A 948 5.62 9.39 54.88
N SER A 949 4.99 10.57 55.08
CA SER A 949 3.71 11.20 54.68
C SER A 949 3.73 12.65 55.23
N ILE A 950 3.05 13.63 54.64
CA ILE A 950 2.62 14.86 55.35
C ILE A 950 1.18 15.23 54.93
N SER A 951 0.42 15.79 55.89
CA SER A 951 -1.00 16.11 55.83
C SER A 951 -1.34 17.55 55.45
N SER A 952 -2.56 17.78 54.98
CA SER A 952 -3.37 18.93 55.43
C SER A 952 -4.85 18.54 55.60
N ARG A 953 -5.51 19.15 56.59
CA ARG A 953 -6.95 19.05 56.92
C ARG A 953 -7.61 20.40 56.53
N SER A 954 -8.90 20.55 56.25
CA SER A 954 -10.05 19.63 56.26
C SER A 954 -11.30 20.29 55.64
N ARG A 955 -12.15 19.52 54.94
CA ARG A 955 -13.61 19.42 55.16
C ARG A 955 -14.19 18.21 54.40
N SER A 956 -15.40 17.78 54.76
CA SER A 956 -15.88 16.39 54.70
C SER A 956 -16.42 15.89 53.35
N PRO A 957 -16.11 14.64 52.93
CA PRO A 957 -16.74 13.94 51.80
C PRO A 957 -17.54 12.69 52.20
N THR A 958 -18.65 12.38 51.51
CA THR A 958 -19.34 11.08 51.64
C THR A 958 -19.87 10.49 50.32
N THR A 959 -19.45 11.01 49.14
CA THR A 959 -20.07 10.59 47.85
C THR A 959 -19.09 10.06 46.78
N MET A 960 -17.76 10.09 47.00
CA MET A 960 -16.78 9.68 45.97
C MET A 960 -16.13 8.31 46.17
N ALA A 961 -16.40 7.61 47.29
CA ALA A 961 -15.76 6.30 47.58
C ALA A 961 -16.31 5.13 46.74
N ILE A 962 -17.44 5.30 46.04
CA ILE A 962 -18.08 4.26 45.22
C ILE A 962 -17.52 4.27 43.79
N GLN A 963 -17.14 5.44 43.26
CA GLN A 963 -16.78 5.61 41.85
C GLN A 963 -15.40 5.04 41.49
N ALA A 964 -14.42 5.16 42.40
CA ALA A 964 -13.04 4.69 42.15
C ALA A 964 -12.90 3.17 42.00
N LYS A 965 -13.79 2.37 42.61
CA LYS A 965 -13.79 0.90 42.46
C LYS A 965 -14.37 0.41 41.14
N GLN A 966 -15.19 1.22 40.47
CA GLN A 966 -15.76 0.86 39.17
C GLN A 966 -14.75 1.10 38.03
N THR A 967 -13.87 2.09 38.15
CA THR A 967 -12.92 2.46 37.09
C THR A 967 -11.81 1.43 36.88
N GLU A 968 -11.29 0.83 37.96
CA GLU A 968 -10.20 -0.16 37.88
C GLU A 968 -10.70 -1.52 37.33
N SER A 969 -11.94 -1.89 37.67
CA SER A 969 -12.65 -3.02 37.07
C SER A 969 -12.89 -2.82 35.57
N ALA A 970 -13.33 -1.63 35.16
CA ALA A 970 -13.64 -1.33 33.77
C ALA A 970 -12.40 -1.41 32.86
N LEU A 971 -11.25 -0.92 33.33
CA LEU A 971 -9.97 -0.97 32.59
C LEU A 971 -9.50 -2.40 32.32
N THR A 972 -9.72 -3.34 33.25
CA THR A 972 -9.35 -4.75 33.04
C THR A 972 -10.30 -5.49 32.10
N THR A 973 -11.61 -5.20 32.11
CA THR A 973 -12.55 -5.76 31.11
C THR A 973 -12.27 -5.23 29.70
N VAL A 974 -12.08 -3.91 29.53
CA VAL A 974 -11.82 -3.31 28.20
C VAL A 974 -10.53 -3.85 27.57
N ALA A 975 -9.47 -4.05 28.37
CA ALA A 975 -8.22 -4.64 27.88
C ALA A 975 -8.40 -6.10 27.42
N VAL A 976 -9.24 -6.89 28.10
CA VAL A 976 -9.52 -8.29 27.74
C VAL A 976 -10.46 -8.38 26.53
N GLU A 977 -11.47 -7.53 26.43
CA GLU A 977 -12.37 -7.46 25.26
C GLU A 977 -11.62 -7.03 23.99
N SER A 978 -10.73 -6.04 24.08
CA SER A 978 -9.86 -5.64 22.96
C SER A 978 -8.94 -6.79 22.51
N LEU A 979 -8.39 -7.57 23.46
CA LEU A 979 -7.57 -8.75 23.15
C LEU A 979 -8.39 -9.91 22.55
N MET A 980 -9.64 -10.08 23.00
CA MET A 980 -10.60 -11.06 22.46
C MET A 980 -10.94 -10.73 21.01
N GLN A 981 -11.29 -9.48 20.72
CA GLN A 981 -11.63 -9.04 19.35
C GLN A 981 -10.48 -9.29 18.36
N ARG A 982 -9.22 -9.07 18.79
CA ARG A 982 -8.00 -9.22 17.96
C ARG A 982 -7.40 -10.64 17.89
N SER A 983 -8.04 -11.68 18.43
CA SER A 983 -7.49 -13.04 18.46
C SER A 983 -8.39 -14.10 17.80
N ASP A 984 -7.77 -15.13 17.22
CA ASP A 984 -8.47 -16.26 16.58
C ASP A 984 -9.33 -17.07 17.56
N ALA A 985 -10.34 -17.77 17.04
CA ALA A 985 -11.31 -18.54 17.83
C ALA A 985 -10.66 -19.54 18.83
N GLY A 986 -9.57 -20.20 18.44
CA GLY A 986 -8.82 -21.10 19.33
C GLY A 986 -8.09 -20.37 20.46
N ALA A 987 -7.55 -19.19 20.18
CA ALA A 987 -6.88 -18.35 21.18
C ALA A 987 -7.88 -17.74 22.19
N ARG A 988 -9.08 -17.35 21.71
CA ARG A 988 -10.18 -16.88 22.58
C ARG A 988 -10.57 -17.92 23.62
N ALA A 989 -10.71 -19.19 23.24
CA ALA A 989 -11.06 -20.28 24.15
C ALA A 989 -9.99 -20.51 25.24
N VAL A 990 -8.71 -20.42 24.89
CA VAL A 990 -7.58 -20.53 25.84
C VAL A 990 -7.55 -19.35 26.81
N LEU A 991 -7.73 -18.12 26.31
CA LEU A 991 -7.77 -16.90 27.12
C LEU A 991 -8.97 -16.88 28.08
N LEU A 992 -10.17 -17.29 27.65
CA LEU A 992 -11.35 -17.44 28.50
C LEU A 992 -11.13 -18.50 29.60
N SER A 993 -10.53 -19.63 29.24
CA SER A 993 -10.20 -20.69 30.19
C SER A 993 -9.20 -20.22 31.26
N LEU A 994 -8.16 -19.47 30.85
CA LEU A 994 -7.20 -18.81 31.74
C LEU A 994 -7.88 -17.79 32.67
N ALA A 995 -8.80 -16.99 32.16
CA ALA A 995 -9.56 -16.02 32.96
C ALA A 995 -10.42 -16.72 34.04
N LEU A 996 -11.14 -17.79 33.67
CA LEU A 996 -11.94 -18.58 34.60
C LEU A 996 -11.10 -19.27 35.68
N VAL A 997 -9.95 -19.83 35.32
CA VAL A 997 -8.99 -20.42 36.28
C VAL A 997 -8.47 -19.34 37.25
N ASN A 998 -8.07 -18.17 36.75
CA ASN A 998 -7.62 -17.06 37.60
C ASN A 998 -8.73 -16.59 38.56
N GLY A 999 -9.97 -16.48 38.09
CA GLY A 999 -11.13 -16.13 38.92
C GLY A 999 -11.42 -17.17 40.02
N PHE A 1000 -11.37 -18.46 39.68
CA PHE A 1000 -11.56 -19.55 40.65
C PHE A 1000 -10.51 -19.52 41.78
N PHE A 1001 -9.23 -19.35 41.44
CA PHE A 1001 -8.17 -19.29 42.45
C PHE A 1001 -8.24 -18.02 43.32
N ALA A 1002 -8.66 -16.88 42.77
CA ALA A 1002 -8.92 -15.66 43.55
C ALA A 1002 -10.09 -15.83 44.56
N ILE A 1003 -11.16 -16.53 44.17
CA ILE A 1003 -12.28 -16.89 45.05
C ILE A 1003 -11.81 -17.85 46.15
N LEU A 1004 -11.00 -18.85 45.81
CA LEU A 1004 -10.47 -19.81 46.79
C LEU A 1004 -9.52 -19.14 47.80
N GLN A 1005 -8.68 -18.20 47.35
CA GLN A 1005 -7.80 -17.42 48.21
C GLN A 1005 -8.58 -16.48 49.15
N THR A 1006 -9.68 -15.88 48.70
CA THR A 1006 -10.56 -15.04 49.54
C THR A 1006 -11.39 -15.87 50.53
N MET A 1007 -11.82 -17.08 50.16
CA MET A 1007 -12.47 -18.02 51.10
C MET A 1007 -11.51 -18.46 52.22
N ILE A 1008 -10.27 -18.83 51.90
CA ILE A 1008 -9.26 -19.25 52.89
C ILE A 1008 -8.91 -18.10 53.84
N THR A 1009 -8.71 -16.89 53.33
CA THR A 1009 -8.40 -15.71 54.16
C THR A 1009 -9.62 -15.21 54.97
N GLY A 1010 -10.84 -15.42 54.48
CA GLY A 1010 -12.07 -15.16 55.23
C GLY A 1010 -12.30 -16.14 56.38
N ALA A 1011 -12.12 -17.45 56.13
CA ALA A 1011 -12.36 -18.51 57.12
C ALA A 1011 -11.45 -18.41 58.36
N MET A 1012 -10.26 -17.82 58.23
CA MET A 1012 -9.32 -17.63 59.36
C MET A 1012 -9.51 -16.32 60.13
N ARG A 1013 -10.54 -15.51 59.83
CA ARG A 1013 -10.89 -14.28 60.55
C ARG A 1013 -12.32 -14.33 61.11
N VAL A 1014 -12.52 -15.15 62.14
CA VAL A 1014 -13.70 -15.09 63.02
C VAL A 1014 -13.25 -14.82 64.47
N PRO A 1015 -13.64 -13.69 65.09
CA PRO A 1015 -13.25 -13.37 66.46
C PRO A 1015 -14.20 -14.01 67.48
N GLY A 1016 -13.69 -14.90 68.32
CA GLY A 1016 -14.44 -15.45 69.46
C GLY A 1016 -14.58 -14.44 70.61
N LYS A 1017 -15.81 -14.25 71.09
CA LYS A 1017 -16.11 -13.49 72.33
C LYS A 1017 -15.84 -14.38 73.55
N GLY A 1018 -15.02 -13.91 74.51
CA GLY A 1018 -14.80 -14.60 75.78
C GLY A 1018 -13.93 -13.78 76.75
N ASN A 1019 -14.34 -13.70 78.03
CA ASN A 1019 -13.66 -12.93 79.08
C ASN A 1019 -12.49 -13.72 79.71
N GLY A 1020 -11.51 -13.00 80.25
CA GLY A 1020 -10.75 -13.46 81.42
C GLY A 1020 -9.27 -13.83 81.22
N SER A 1021 -8.38 -12.93 81.63
CA SER A 1021 -7.16 -13.16 82.42
C SER A 1021 -6.23 -14.37 82.14
N VAL A 1022 -4.98 -14.03 81.79
CA VAL A 1022 -3.71 -14.74 82.08
C VAL A 1022 -3.17 -15.84 81.13
N ALA A 1023 -1.84 -15.78 80.98
CA ALA A 1023 -0.87 -16.73 80.40
C ALA A 1023 -0.64 -16.75 78.87
N LYS A 1024 0.65 -16.72 78.51
CA LYS A 1024 1.17 -16.83 77.14
C LYS A 1024 1.09 -18.28 76.64
N ALA A 1025 0.57 -18.47 75.42
CA ALA A 1025 0.92 -19.59 74.56
C ALA A 1025 1.09 -19.09 73.10
N LYS A 1026 2.14 -19.54 72.41
CA LYS A 1026 2.35 -19.21 70.98
C LYS A 1026 1.35 -20.01 70.14
N THR A 1027 0.63 -19.35 69.22
CA THR A 1027 -0.20 -20.02 68.20
C THR A 1027 0.39 -19.82 66.79
N PRO A 1028 0.74 -20.90 66.06
CA PRO A 1028 1.34 -20.82 64.72
C PRO A 1028 0.26 -20.69 63.62
N GLY A 1029 -0.62 -19.68 63.74
CA GLY A 1029 -1.76 -19.52 62.81
C GLY A 1029 -1.41 -18.82 61.49
N ALA A 1030 -0.50 -17.84 61.51
CA ALA A 1030 -0.18 -17.02 60.34
C ALA A 1030 0.66 -17.77 59.28
N ASP A 1031 1.63 -18.59 59.71
CA ASP A 1031 2.48 -19.36 58.79
C ASP A 1031 1.68 -20.38 57.98
N ILE A 1032 0.65 -21.02 58.56
CA ILE A 1032 -0.17 -22.00 57.83
C ILE A 1032 -0.94 -21.31 56.70
N ALA A 1033 -1.52 -20.13 56.94
CA ALA A 1033 -2.23 -19.36 55.91
C ALA A 1033 -1.28 -18.92 54.78
N ASP A 1034 -0.11 -18.36 55.11
CA ASP A 1034 0.88 -17.94 54.10
C ASP A 1034 1.46 -19.15 53.33
N THR A 1035 1.65 -20.29 53.99
CA THR A 1035 2.07 -21.54 53.33
C THR A 1035 1.00 -22.08 52.39
N MET A 1036 -0.27 -22.08 52.81
CA MET A 1036 -1.39 -22.51 51.95
C MET A 1036 -1.58 -21.57 50.75
N ILE A 1037 -1.45 -20.25 50.93
CA ILE A 1037 -1.50 -19.28 49.83
C ILE A 1037 -0.32 -19.48 48.86
N GLY A 1038 0.89 -19.70 49.37
CA GLY A 1038 2.07 -20.00 48.56
C GLY A 1038 2.00 -21.36 47.84
N MET A 1039 1.28 -22.35 48.39
CA MET A 1039 0.96 -23.59 47.68
C MET A 1039 -0.12 -23.36 46.60
N LEU A 1040 -1.11 -22.51 46.86
CA LEU A 1040 -2.19 -22.20 45.91
C LEU A 1040 -1.66 -21.56 44.62
N ASP A 1041 -0.75 -20.58 44.74
CA ASP A 1041 -0.13 -19.90 43.59
C ASP A 1041 0.76 -20.85 42.76
N LYS A 1042 1.48 -21.75 43.43
CA LYS A 1042 2.25 -22.83 42.77
C LYS A 1042 1.33 -23.82 42.07
N LEU A 1043 0.23 -24.25 42.71
CA LEU A 1043 -0.78 -25.14 42.12
C LEU A 1043 -1.46 -24.50 40.91
N GLN A 1044 -1.87 -23.24 41.01
CA GLN A 1044 -2.45 -22.49 39.88
C GLN A 1044 -1.46 -22.41 38.71
N THR A 1045 -0.19 -22.13 38.98
CA THR A 1045 0.87 -22.09 37.95
C THR A 1045 1.09 -23.46 37.30
N LEU A 1046 1.12 -24.55 38.08
CA LEU A 1046 1.23 -25.91 37.58
C LEU A 1046 -0.01 -26.34 36.77
N PHE A 1047 -1.21 -25.93 37.20
CA PHE A 1047 -2.47 -26.25 36.52
C PHE A 1047 -2.60 -25.51 35.19
N VAL A 1048 -2.21 -24.24 35.14
CA VAL A 1048 -2.12 -23.45 33.89
C VAL A 1048 -1.06 -24.04 32.96
N PHE A 1049 0.12 -24.39 33.45
CA PHE A 1049 1.16 -25.04 32.64
C PHE A 1049 0.69 -26.39 32.10
N GLY A 1050 0.05 -27.21 32.95
CA GLY A 1050 -0.54 -28.49 32.58
C GLY A 1050 -1.63 -28.36 31.52
N LEU A 1051 -2.55 -27.40 31.66
CA LEU A 1051 -3.58 -27.09 30.66
C LEU A 1051 -3.00 -26.63 29.32
N LEU A 1052 -1.90 -25.87 29.33
CA LEU A 1052 -1.23 -25.41 28.11
C LEU A 1052 -0.41 -26.52 27.43
N VAL A 1053 0.19 -27.43 28.20
CA VAL A 1053 0.81 -28.66 27.66
C VAL A 1053 -0.26 -29.60 27.10
N LEU A 1054 -1.39 -29.78 27.78
CA LEU A 1054 -2.55 -30.52 27.26
C LEU A 1054 -3.07 -29.87 25.97
N ALA A 1055 -3.24 -28.54 25.94
CA ALA A 1055 -3.67 -27.83 24.73
C ALA A 1055 -2.67 -27.99 23.57
N SER A 1056 -1.37 -28.05 23.86
CA SER A 1056 -0.33 -28.34 22.87
C SER A 1056 -0.32 -29.81 22.38
N TRP A 1057 -0.94 -30.75 23.10
CA TRP A 1057 -0.93 -32.19 22.79
C TRP A 1057 -2.29 -32.74 22.32
N THR A 1058 -3.42 -32.16 22.73
CA THR A 1058 -4.75 -32.81 22.59
C THR A 1058 -5.91 -31.90 22.16
N CYS A 1059 -5.74 -30.58 21.93
CA CYS A 1059 -6.87 -29.70 21.65
C CYS A 1059 -7.39 -29.73 20.19
N THR A 1060 -8.11 -30.80 19.86
CA THR A 1060 -9.43 -30.62 19.24
C THR A 1060 -10.38 -30.00 20.27
N LEU A 1061 -10.95 -28.83 19.99
CA LEU A 1061 -11.99 -28.20 20.82
C LEU A 1061 -13.26 -27.99 19.99
N PRO A 1062 -14.45 -28.41 20.49
CA PRO A 1062 -15.71 -28.12 19.82
C PRO A 1062 -15.99 -26.62 19.76
N ARG A 1063 -16.61 -26.16 18.68
CA ARG A 1063 -17.05 -24.77 18.51
C ARG A 1063 -18.28 -24.52 19.39
N ALA A 1064 -18.23 -23.54 20.29
CA ALA A 1064 -19.38 -23.16 21.09
C ALA A 1064 -20.45 -22.51 20.20
N SER A 1065 -21.66 -23.07 20.19
CA SER A 1065 -22.83 -22.50 19.52
C SER A 1065 -23.49 -21.39 20.35
N ALA A 1066 -24.25 -20.53 19.66
CA ALA A 1066 -24.92 -19.36 20.25
C ALA A 1066 -26.02 -19.74 21.27
N PRO A 1067 -26.41 -18.81 22.18
CA PRO A 1067 -27.24 -19.17 23.33
C PRO A 1067 -28.75 -19.15 23.02
N SER A 1068 -29.39 -20.32 23.06
CA SER A 1068 -30.83 -20.44 23.30
C SER A 1068 -31.15 -21.73 24.08
N GLY A 1069 -32.04 -21.65 25.07
CA GLY A 1069 -32.50 -22.80 25.86
C GLY A 1069 -31.68 -23.15 27.13
N PRO A 1070 -32.30 -23.83 28.12
CA PRO A 1070 -31.71 -24.04 29.44
C PRO A 1070 -30.65 -25.16 29.50
N LYS A 1071 -29.63 -24.94 30.35
CA LYS A 1071 -28.42 -25.76 30.48
C LYS A 1071 -28.68 -27.22 30.93
N PRO A 1072 -28.13 -28.24 30.24
CA PRO A 1072 -27.92 -29.56 30.84
C PRO A 1072 -26.65 -29.57 31.71
N SER A 1073 -26.68 -30.35 32.80
CA SER A 1073 -25.58 -30.41 33.78
C SER A 1073 -24.40 -31.29 33.33
N TRP A 1074 -23.18 -30.91 33.73
CA TRP A 1074 -21.91 -31.58 33.40
C TRP A 1074 -21.72 -33.01 33.97
N ARG A 1075 -22.75 -33.61 34.61
CA ARG A 1075 -22.60 -34.86 35.38
C ARG A 1075 -22.63 -36.17 34.57
N ARG A 1076 -22.75 -36.14 33.23
CA ARG A 1076 -22.77 -37.35 32.40
C ARG A 1076 -21.41 -37.87 31.93
N PHE A 1077 -20.32 -37.10 32.03
CA PHE A 1077 -19.01 -37.49 31.46
C PHE A 1077 -18.13 -38.36 32.37
N LEU A 1078 -18.60 -38.75 33.57
CA LEU A 1078 -17.80 -39.46 34.58
C LEU A 1078 -18.20 -40.94 34.80
N ASN A 1079 -19.24 -41.44 34.15
CA ASN A 1079 -19.68 -42.85 34.26
C ASN A 1079 -19.57 -43.57 32.92
N ALA A 1080 -18.37 -44.06 32.60
CA ALA A 1080 -18.14 -45.05 31.55
C ALA A 1080 -16.91 -45.92 31.88
N LYS A 1081 -17.09 -46.87 32.80
CA LYS A 1081 -16.17 -47.99 33.02
C LYS A 1081 -16.98 -49.21 33.47
N GLN A 1082 -16.80 -50.35 32.79
CA GLN A 1082 -17.71 -51.51 32.61
C GLN A 1082 -18.42 -51.41 31.23
N THR A 1083 -18.38 -52.42 30.34
CA THR A 1083 -17.93 -53.83 30.49
C THR A 1083 -17.37 -54.40 29.17
N LEU A 1084 -16.77 -55.60 29.22
CA LEU A 1084 -16.16 -56.32 28.08
C LEU A 1084 -17.16 -57.17 27.27
N TRP A 1085 -16.72 -57.55 26.05
CA TRP A 1085 -17.14 -58.68 25.19
C TRP A 1085 -18.44 -58.59 24.37
N GLY A 1086 -18.38 -59.10 23.12
CA GLY A 1086 -19.54 -59.49 22.30
C GLY A 1086 -19.47 -59.07 20.82
N ASP A 1087 -19.34 -60.04 19.91
CA ASP A 1087 -19.15 -59.92 18.46
C ASP A 1087 -20.27 -59.23 17.62
N ALA A 1088 -19.86 -58.90 16.39
CA ALA A 1088 -20.60 -58.91 15.10
C ALA A 1088 -21.50 -57.74 14.66
N SER A 1089 -21.30 -57.37 13.38
CA SER A 1089 -22.23 -56.76 12.41
C SER A 1089 -23.17 -55.62 12.85
N ASP A 1090 -22.82 -54.37 12.53
CA ASP A 1090 -23.25 -53.75 11.25
C ASP A 1090 -22.75 -52.30 11.13
N ALA A 1091 -22.28 -51.93 9.93
CA ALA A 1091 -21.76 -50.60 9.66
C ALA A 1091 -22.86 -49.66 9.18
N ALA A 1092 -23.46 -48.89 10.10
CA ALA A 1092 -24.32 -47.76 9.77
C ALA A 1092 -23.56 -46.43 9.96
N TYR A 1093 -23.49 -45.65 8.89
CA TYR A 1093 -22.91 -44.31 8.86
C TYR A 1093 -23.54 -43.40 9.94
N PHE A 1094 -22.70 -42.70 10.70
CA PHE A 1094 -23.06 -41.39 11.24
C PHE A 1094 -22.11 -40.35 10.65
N ASP A 1095 -22.69 -39.48 9.82
CA ASP A 1095 -22.05 -38.33 9.23
C ASP A 1095 -21.87 -37.24 10.31
N ASP A 1096 -20.70 -36.60 10.36
CA ASP A 1096 -20.42 -35.49 11.30
C ASP A 1096 -19.49 -34.44 10.67
N ALA A 1097 -20.08 -33.67 9.76
CA ALA A 1097 -19.55 -32.39 9.37
C ALA A 1097 -19.68 -31.38 10.53
N THR A 1098 -18.64 -31.19 11.36
CA THR A 1098 -18.18 -29.86 11.90
C THR A 1098 -16.99 -29.90 12.90
N LEU A 1099 -15.87 -30.55 12.56
CA LEU A 1099 -14.59 -30.36 13.31
C LEU A 1099 -13.38 -30.00 12.43
N ARG A 1100 -13.35 -28.76 11.91
CA ARG A 1100 -12.12 -28.16 11.31
C ARG A 1100 -11.04 -28.02 12.40
N LYS A 1101 -10.01 -28.87 12.34
CA LYS A 1101 -8.90 -28.96 13.31
C LYS A 1101 -7.91 -27.81 13.12
N VAL A 1102 -7.86 -26.86 14.07
CA VAL A 1102 -6.81 -25.82 14.11
C VAL A 1102 -5.62 -26.33 14.93
N ARG A 1103 -4.53 -26.71 14.26
CA ARG A 1103 -3.29 -27.16 14.92
C ARG A 1103 -2.35 -25.97 15.16
N LEU A 1104 -2.39 -25.40 16.37
CA LEU A 1104 -1.44 -24.35 16.78
C LEU A 1104 0.00 -24.87 16.66
N ARG A 1105 0.85 -24.15 15.91
CA ARG A 1105 2.28 -24.50 15.81
C ARG A 1105 2.95 -24.27 17.19
N PRO A 1106 3.93 -25.11 17.60
CA PRO A 1106 4.59 -24.94 18.89
C PRO A 1106 5.20 -23.55 19.13
N ALA A 1107 5.71 -22.90 18.07
CA ALA A 1107 6.21 -21.53 18.13
C ALA A 1107 5.13 -20.49 18.48
N ASP A 1108 3.90 -20.67 17.98
CA ASP A 1108 2.77 -19.75 18.22
C ASP A 1108 2.17 -19.97 19.62
N ALA A 1109 2.16 -21.21 20.11
CA ALA A 1109 1.86 -21.51 21.50
C ALA A 1109 2.90 -20.89 22.46
N VAL A 1110 4.19 -20.98 22.14
CA VAL A 1110 5.28 -20.37 22.93
C VAL A 1110 5.28 -18.84 22.86
N SER A 1111 4.93 -18.25 21.72
CA SER A 1111 4.79 -16.78 21.61
C SER A 1111 3.59 -16.26 22.42
N THR A 1112 2.47 -16.98 22.38
CA THR A 1112 1.28 -16.71 23.22
C THR A 1112 1.61 -16.87 24.71
N LEU A 1113 2.36 -17.92 25.09
CA LEU A 1113 2.87 -18.11 26.45
C LEU A 1113 3.73 -16.92 26.91
N LYS A 1114 4.68 -16.46 26.07
CA LYS A 1114 5.48 -15.27 26.36
C LYS A 1114 4.61 -14.02 26.57
N ARG A 1115 3.61 -13.79 25.70
CA ARG A 1115 2.69 -12.64 25.83
C ARG A 1115 1.87 -12.71 27.11
N CYS A 1116 1.28 -13.85 27.43
CA CYS A 1116 0.50 -14.05 28.67
C CYS A 1116 1.36 -13.91 29.95
N LEU A 1117 2.61 -14.38 29.94
CA LEU A 1117 3.55 -14.19 31.05
C LEU A 1117 3.99 -12.72 31.19
N THR A 1118 4.17 -12.01 30.07
CA THR A 1118 4.54 -10.59 30.08
C THR A 1118 3.40 -9.69 30.56
N ALA A 1119 2.15 -10.08 30.29
CA ALA A 1119 0.96 -9.36 30.76
C ALA A 1119 0.68 -9.50 32.27
N ARG A 1120 1.33 -10.43 32.98
CA ARG A 1120 1.22 -10.57 34.45
C ARG A 1120 2.15 -9.60 35.19
N THR A 1121 1.87 -8.29 35.10
CA THR A 1121 2.46 -7.27 36.00
C THR A 1121 1.46 -6.81 37.06
N MET A 1122 1.28 -7.62 38.11
CA MET A 1122 0.75 -7.12 39.39
C MET A 1122 1.91 -6.97 40.40
N LEU A 1123 1.96 -5.83 41.10
CA LEU A 1123 2.93 -5.61 42.17
C LEU A 1123 2.69 -6.57 43.34
N PRO A 1124 3.74 -7.08 44.01
CA PRO A 1124 3.60 -7.73 45.30
C PRO A 1124 3.15 -6.72 46.37
N LEU A 1125 1.93 -6.88 46.90
CA LEU A 1125 1.36 -6.06 47.98
C LEU A 1125 1.97 -6.39 49.37
N ARG A 1126 3.29 -6.27 49.56
CA ARG A 1126 3.96 -6.37 50.88
C ARG A 1126 5.19 -5.45 51.01
N SER A 1127 4.99 -4.25 51.58
CA SER A 1127 5.90 -3.60 52.56
C SER A 1127 5.51 -2.16 52.92
N CYS A 1128 4.86 -1.97 54.07
CA CYS A 1128 4.98 -0.75 54.86
C CYS A 1128 5.39 -1.16 56.29
N PRO A 1129 6.60 -0.82 56.76
CA PRO A 1129 6.90 -0.83 58.18
C PRO A 1129 6.32 0.44 58.82
N ILE A 1130 5.57 0.26 59.90
CA ILE A 1130 5.15 1.35 60.80
C ILE A 1130 6.11 1.32 61.98
N SER A 1131 6.81 2.43 62.23
CA SER A 1131 7.40 2.73 63.53
C SER A 1131 7.47 4.24 63.69
N LEU A 1132 6.79 4.75 64.73
CA LEU A 1132 6.78 6.15 65.12
C LEU A 1132 7.56 6.29 66.42
N ALA A 1133 8.57 7.14 66.42
CA ALA A 1133 9.20 7.70 67.60
C ALA A 1133 9.73 9.10 67.24
N ASP A 1134 9.23 10.14 67.92
CA ASP A 1134 9.63 11.53 67.68
C ASP A 1134 11.07 11.81 68.15
N PRO A 1135 11.76 12.73 67.47
CA PRO A 1135 12.46 13.79 68.20
C PRO A 1135 12.23 15.21 67.64
N GLN A 1136 12.54 16.20 68.48
CA GLN A 1136 12.25 17.63 68.33
C GLN A 1136 13.08 18.38 67.25
N PRO A 1137 12.66 19.59 66.84
CA PRO A 1137 13.18 20.25 65.64
C PRO A 1137 14.49 21.01 65.84
N SER A 1138 15.30 21.07 64.76
CA SER A 1138 16.34 22.08 64.56
C SER A 1138 16.42 22.50 63.08
N SER A 1139 17.10 23.62 62.81
CA SER A 1139 16.96 24.48 61.62
C SER A 1139 17.45 23.88 60.28
N PRO A 1140 16.98 24.41 59.12
CA PRO A 1140 17.13 23.74 57.83
C PRO A 1140 18.43 24.05 57.08
N SER A 1141 18.94 23.04 56.38
CA SER A 1141 19.70 23.21 55.12
C SER A 1141 19.21 22.16 54.12
N THR A 1142 18.66 22.59 52.99
CA THR A 1142 17.88 21.73 52.09
C THR A 1142 18.77 21.07 51.02
N PRO A 1143 18.85 19.74 50.92
CA PRO A 1143 19.39 19.08 49.73
C PRO A 1143 18.29 19.00 48.66
N GLN A 1144 18.56 19.47 47.44
CA GLN A 1144 17.64 19.29 46.31
C GLN A 1144 17.47 17.80 45.99
N SER A 1145 16.24 17.38 45.67
CA SER A 1145 15.97 16.03 45.19
C SER A 1145 16.46 15.85 43.74
N PRO A 1146 17.04 14.70 43.38
CA PRO A 1146 17.56 14.50 42.02
C PRO A 1146 16.42 14.47 41.00
N ARG A 1147 16.41 15.42 40.05
CA ARG A 1147 15.48 15.46 38.91
C ARG A 1147 15.53 14.12 38.13
N PRO A 1148 14.39 13.56 37.70
CA PRO A 1148 14.37 12.34 36.89
C PRO A 1148 15.00 12.55 35.51
N ASP A 1149 15.65 11.52 34.99
CA ASP A 1149 16.06 11.44 33.58
C ASP A 1149 14.86 10.94 32.73
N VAL A 1150 14.83 11.34 31.45
CA VAL A 1150 14.01 10.73 30.40
C VAL A 1150 14.74 9.52 29.81
N VAL A 1151 14.01 8.46 29.50
CA VAL A 1151 14.49 7.36 28.66
C VAL A 1151 13.55 7.20 27.47
N VAL A 1152 14.04 7.50 26.27
CA VAL A 1152 13.35 7.23 25.01
C VAL A 1152 13.86 5.89 24.48
N THR A 1153 12.97 4.92 24.25
CA THR A 1153 13.33 3.59 23.73
C THR A 1153 12.61 3.30 22.44
N ALA A 1154 13.37 3.05 21.38
CA ALA A 1154 12.90 2.59 20.09
C ALA A 1154 13.24 1.10 19.86
N LEU A 1155 12.39 0.37 19.15
CA LEU A 1155 12.71 -0.94 18.59
C LEU A 1155 13.03 -0.77 17.11
N VAL A 1156 14.26 -1.10 16.71
CA VAL A 1156 14.84 -0.66 15.43
C VAL A 1156 15.48 -1.84 14.69
N ASP A 1157 15.40 -1.82 13.36
CA ASP A 1157 16.22 -2.70 12.53
C ASP A 1157 17.72 -2.41 12.71
N ILE A 1158 18.51 -3.44 12.99
CA ILE A 1158 19.96 -3.36 13.15
C ILE A 1158 20.69 -2.90 11.89
N ALA A 1159 20.06 -2.99 10.73
CA ALA A 1159 20.65 -2.57 9.46
C ALA A 1159 20.37 -1.10 9.11
N ALA A 1160 19.70 -0.33 9.99
CA ALA A 1160 19.34 1.08 9.74
C ALA A 1160 20.21 2.09 10.51
N LYS A 1161 20.41 3.26 9.89
CA LYS A 1161 20.99 4.47 10.48
C LYS A 1161 19.89 5.46 10.87
N ILE A 1162 19.50 5.44 12.14
CA ILE A 1162 18.37 6.22 12.68
C ILE A 1162 18.79 7.56 13.25
N SER A 1163 17.86 8.53 13.22
CA SER A 1163 18.02 9.85 13.82
C SER A 1163 16.84 10.27 14.69
N PHE A 1164 17.14 10.97 15.79
CA PHE A 1164 16.18 11.60 16.70
C PHE A 1164 16.46 13.10 16.78
N LEU A 1165 15.40 13.91 16.79
CA LEU A 1165 15.49 15.31 17.22
C LEU A 1165 15.28 15.35 18.73
N VAL A 1166 16.26 15.89 19.46
CA VAL A 1166 16.21 16.05 20.92
C VAL A 1166 16.35 17.54 21.26
N LEU A 1167 15.33 18.11 21.90
CA LEU A 1167 15.40 19.45 22.48
C LEU A 1167 15.75 19.33 23.95
N CYS A 1168 16.88 19.89 24.37
CA CYS A 1168 17.34 19.87 25.77
C CYS A 1168 18.28 21.05 26.07
N PRO A 1169 18.61 21.34 27.35
CA PRO A 1169 19.39 22.53 27.70
C PRO A 1169 20.84 22.50 27.18
N THR A 1170 21.50 21.33 27.22
CA THR A 1170 22.91 21.15 26.84
C THR A 1170 23.13 19.80 26.17
N ARG A 1171 24.22 19.66 25.41
CA ARG A 1171 24.64 18.38 24.80
C ARG A 1171 24.81 17.29 25.85
N ASP A 1172 25.45 17.63 26.98
CA ASP A 1172 25.79 16.72 28.07
C ASP A 1172 24.56 16.17 28.81
N ALA A 1173 23.37 16.74 28.57
CA ALA A 1173 22.12 16.15 29.00
C ALA A 1173 21.89 14.78 28.36
N ILE A 1174 22.37 14.55 27.14
CA ILE A 1174 22.19 13.31 26.36
C ILE A 1174 23.27 12.29 26.80
N LYS A 1175 23.17 11.81 28.04
CA LYS A 1175 24.24 11.09 28.76
C LYS A 1175 24.67 9.75 28.14
N THR A 1176 23.72 8.88 27.80
CA THR A 1176 24.05 7.50 27.39
C THR A 1176 23.04 6.95 26.40
N CYS A 1177 23.52 6.25 25.38
CA CYS A 1177 22.71 5.36 24.56
C CYS A 1177 22.86 3.93 25.08
N LYS A 1178 21.80 3.12 25.08
CA LYS A 1178 21.88 1.69 25.38
C LYS A 1178 21.34 0.91 24.19
N ILE A 1179 22.14 -0.01 23.65
CA ILE A 1179 21.78 -0.88 22.53
C ILE A 1179 21.67 -2.31 23.08
N ASP A 1180 20.46 -2.89 23.00
CA ASP A 1180 19.99 -4.09 23.72
C ASP A 1180 20.37 -4.11 25.21
N ARG A 1181 21.53 -4.69 25.55
CA ARG A 1181 22.04 -4.86 26.92
C ARG A 1181 23.17 -3.91 27.25
N THR A 1182 23.93 -3.45 26.26
CA THR A 1182 25.17 -2.70 26.44
C THR A 1182 24.87 -1.20 26.47
N ARG A 1183 25.51 -0.49 27.42
CA ARG A 1183 25.37 0.97 27.59
C ARG A 1183 26.63 1.65 27.08
N TYR A 1184 26.45 2.63 26.21
CA TYR A 1184 27.47 3.40 25.52
C TYR A 1184 27.43 4.86 25.96
N ASP A 1185 28.61 5.46 26.07
CA ASP A 1185 28.79 6.89 26.25
C ASP A 1185 28.59 7.58 24.88
N THR A 1186 27.70 8.56 24.81
CA THR A 1186 27.33 9.27 23.58
C THR A 1186 28.44 10.21 23.07
N ALA A 1187 29.41 10.57 23.90
CA ALA A 1187 30.54 11.41 23.51
C ALA A 1187 31.74 10.61 22.99
N ALA A 1188 31.87 9.33 23.37
CA ALA A 1188 33.05 8.50 23.10
C ALA A 1188 32.81 7.32 22.12
N THR A 1189 31.59 7.14 21.63
CA THR A 1189 31.22 5.95 20.82
C THR A 1189 31.08 6.30 19.33
N PRO A 1190 31.86 5.70 18.41
CA PRO A 1190 32.00 6.19 17.03
C PRO A 1190 30.75 6.00 16.14
N TRP A 1191 29.84 5.09 16.50
CA TRP A 1191 28.56 4.89 15.79
C TRP A 1191 27.39 5.68 16.40
N ILE A 1192 27.65 6.60 17.34
CA ILE A 1192 26.67 7.52 17.90
C ILE A 1192 27.18 8.95 17.65
N ARG A 1193 26.39 9.76 16.95
CA ARG A 1193 26.72 11.14 16.61
C ARG A 1193 25.68 12.06 17.23
N VAL A 1194 26.12 12.95 18.12
CA VAL A 1194 25.27 13.95 18.78
C VAL A 1194 25.76 15.34 18.39
N GLU A 1195 24.99 16.01 17.53
CA GLU A 1195 25.35 17.30 16.96
C GLU A 1195 24.26 18.35 17.18
N PRO A 1196 24.63 19.61 17.44
CA PRO A 1196 23.67 20.70 17.47
C PRO A 1196 23.07 20.88 16.07
N VAL A 1197 21.75 21.04 15.99
CA VAL A 1197 21.04 21.37 14.75
C VAL A 1197 20.50 22.78 14.86
N GLN A 1198 20.80 23.59 13.86
CA GLN A 1198 20.09 24.84 13.64
C GLN A 1198 18.72 24.49 13.03
N LEU A 1199 17.65 24.72 13.78
CA LEU A 1199 16.29 24.59 13.24
C LEU A 1199 16.05 25.69 12.20
N GLU A 1200 15.40 25.32 11.11
CA GLU A 1200 15.17 26.23 10.00
C GLU A 1200 14.27 27.41 10.37
N ALA A 1201 14.51 28.54 9.72
CA ALA A 1201 13.82 29.78 10.04
C ALA A 1201 12.30 29.66 9.78
N GLY A 1202 11.51 30.09 10.77
CA GLY A 1202 10.07 29.82 10.83
C GLY A 1202 9.67 28.64 11.71
N SER A 1203 10.64 27.89 12.23
CA SER A 1203 10.42 27.01 13.37
C SER A 1203 9.93 27.81 14.59
N ALA A 1204 8.96 27.26 15.32
CA ALA A 1204 8.37 27.87 16.50
C ALA A 1204 9.43 28.07 17.60
N GLN A 1205 9.53 29.29 18.12
CA GLN A 1205 10.49 29.69 19.15
C GLN A 1205 10.05 29.28 20.57
N ASP A 1206 9.76 27.99 20.80
CA ASP A 1206 9.33 27.52 22.12
C ASP A 1206 10.50 27.06 23.01
N VAL A 1207 10.78 27.89 24.03
CA VAL A 1207 11.60 27.62 25.22
C VAL A 1207 13.10 27.38 25.01
N GLY A 1208 13.91 28.45 25.05
CA GLY A 1208 15.29 28.54 25.58
C GLY A 1208 16.17 27.27 25.68
N LYS A 1209 16.22 26.45 24.63
CA LYS A 1209 16.88 25.13 24.60
C LYS A 1209 17.62 24.97 23.29
N THR A 1210 18.67 24.18 23.31
CA THR A 1210 19.40 23.78 22.11
C THR A 1210 18.74 22.53 21.50
N ALA A 1211 18.66 22.51 20.17
CA ALA A 1211 18.21 21.35 19.41
C ALA A 1211 19.43 20.50 19.02
N PHE A 1212 19.33 19.19 19.19
CA PHE A 1212 20.36 18.23 18.80
C PHE A 1212 19.78 17.14 17.91
N CYS A 1213 20.50 16.76 16.86
CA CYS A 1213 20.29 15.48 16.20
C CYS A 1213 21.10 14.42 16.96
N VAL A 1214 20.45 13.32 17.32
CA VAL A 1214 21.10 12.12 17.83
C VAL A 1214 20.96 11.03 16.78
N GLU A 1215 22.04 10.80 16.04
CA GLU A 1215 22.14 9.82 14.99
C GLU A 1215 22.87 8.56 15.50
N ILE A 1216 22.33 7.38 15.17
CA ILE A 1216 22.80 6.09 15.66
C ILE A 1216 22.91 5.14 14.47
N ASN A 1217 24.15 4.80 14.09
CA ASN A 1217 24.43 3.91 12.97
C ASN A 1217 24.50 2.45 13.46
N LEU A 1218 23.40 1.70 13.35
CA LEU A 1218 23.35 0.33 13.83
C LEU A 1218 24.15 -0.65 12.95
N GLN A 1219 24.42 -0.30 11.69
CA GLN A 1219 25.29 -1.06 10.79
C GLN A 1219 26.76 -0.98 11.24
N ALA A 1220 27.25 0.24 11.53
CA ALA A 1220 28.58 0.46 12.08
C ALA A 1220 28.74 -0.15 13.49
N TYR A 1221 27.69 -0.07 14.31
CA TYR A 1221 27.61 -0.81 15.57
C TYR A 1221 27.80 -2.31 15.33
N LYS A 1222 26.97 -2.95 14.48
CA LYS A 1222 27.03 -4.38 14.15
C LYS A 1222 28.42 -4.79 13.67
N ALA A 1223 29.05 -4.01 12.79
CA ALA A 1223 30.40 -4.28 12.26
C ALA A 1223 31.51 -4.22 13.32
N SER A 1224 31.26 -3.57 14.46
CA SER A 1224 32.18 -3.48 15.60
C SER A 1224 31.99 -4.56 16.68
N GLN A 1225 30.97 -5.43 16.55
CA GLN A 1225 30.66 -6.47 17.54
C GLN A 1225 31.22 -7.83 17.14
N ASP A 1226 31.67 -8.61 18.11
CA ASP A 1226 32.06 -10.01 17.91
C ASP A 1226 30.89 -10.83 17.34
N GLU A 1227 31.18 -11.81 16.48
CA GLU A 1227 30.15 -12.68 15.87
C GLU A 1227 29.23 -13.33 16.91
N SER A 1228 29.77 -13.72 18.06
CA SER A 1228 28.99 -14.31 19.16
C SER A 1228 27.96 -13.33 19.75
N VAL A 1229 28.26 -12.02 19.78
CA VAL A 1229 27.29 -10.99 20.17
C VAL A 1229 26.24 -10.88 19.09
N VAL A 1230 26.65 -10.72 17.82
CA VAL A 1230 25.75 -10.58 16.66
C VAL A 1230 24.77 -11.75 16.55
N GLN A 1231 25.21 -12.99 16.75
CA GLN A 1231 24.39 -14.21 16.76
C GLN A 1231 23.37 -14.27 17.93
N THR A 1232 23.60 -13.53 19.02
CA THR A 1232 22.68 -13.48 20.18
C THR A 1232 21.68 -12.33 20.12
N LEU A 1233 21.80 -11.42 19.16
CA LEU A 1233 20.87 -10.30 19.00
C LEU A 1233 19.54 -10.79 18.42
N SER A 1234 18.45 -10.49 19.14
CA SER A 1234 17.10 -10.52 18.56
C SER A 1234 16.89 -9.26 17.73
N ALA A 1235 16.54 -9.40 16.45
CA ALA A 1235 15.95 -8.32 15.67
C ALA A 1235 14.43 -8.21 15.98
N PRO A 1236 13.86 -7.00 16.11
CA PRO A 1236 14.51 -5.69 16.16
C PRO A 1236 15.32 -5.48 17.45
N VAL A 1237 16.34 -4.62 17.37
CA VAL A 1237 17.21 -4.25 18.50
C VAL A 1237 16.61 -3.09 19.28
N SER A 1238 16.63 -3.16 20.60
CA SER A 1238 16.21 -2.07 21.47
C SER A 1238 17.29 -0.99 21.57
N VAL A 1239 16.95 0.25 21.24
CA VAL A 1239 17.84 1.42 21.35
C VAL A 1239 17.22 2.41 22.34
N SER A 1240 17.87 2.65 23.48
CA SER A 1240 17.39 3.54 24.54
C SER A 1240 18.31 4.74 24.75
N LEU A 1241 17.86 5.95 24.41
CA LEU A 1241 18.52 7.20 24.75
C LEU A 1241 18.11 7.66 26.16
N ARG A 1242 19.10 7.94 27.02
CA ARG A 1242 18.88 8.51 28.35
C ARG A 1242 19.30 9.97 28.37
N ILE A 1243 18.34 10.85 28.61
CA ILE A 1243 18.48 12.31 28.57
C ILE A 1243 18.13 12.87 29.95
N SER A 1244 19.00 13.64 30.58
CA SER A 1244 18.74 14.23 31.90
C SER A 1244 18.05 15.57 31.83
N GLY A 1245 17.20 15.89 32.80
CA GLY A 1245 16.53 17.20 32.89
C GLY A 1245 17.44 18.40 33.16
N GLY A 1246 18.72 18.20 33.48
CA GLY A 1246 19.66 19.26 33.84
C GLY A 1246 19.40 19.89 35.22
N ALA A 1247 20.46 20.45 35.81
CA ALA A 1247 20.35 21.41 36.91
C ALA A 1247 20.36 22.84 36.33
N GLU A 1248 19.75 23.78 37.04
CA GLU A 1248 19.94 25.23 36.81
C GLU A 1248 21.21 25.71 37.53
#